data_AF-A0A0J1BL96-F1
#
_entry.id   AF-A0A0J1BL96-F1
#
_cell.length_a   1.000
_cell.length_b   1.000
_cell.length_c   1.000
_cell.angle_alpha   90.00
_cell.angle_beta   90.00
_cell.angle_gamma   90.00
#
_symmetry.space_group_name_H-M   'P 1'
#
loop_
_entity.id
_entity.type
_entity.pdbx_description
1 polymer ?
#
loop_
_entity_poly.entity_id
_entity_poly.type
_entity_poly.pdbx_seq_one_letter_code
_entity_poly.pdbx_strand_id
1 'polypeptide(L)'
;MKTTLPIFHETLIMPSPSEQSSPIRTLFPEKPFLAIVLASVGGMLGLLIAGDVRIANAQLPATPLQPAPIPQTPFASPGQPVPRPGGFPFGAAANSVNVRAQAVVGQPYGVAVIEMPLQNPIVGPGPGPLTIDEEPAPASTRIFYPVSNDVRVTMGRPPSEQPVPQIGRGRLLNRVGNLIRELASNDDPKDQTVGRRVMFLFTGDQPFSVPVRDHLGTLTMVDVRPVTDPTLARTLQTAWWEETTAAAKRQMDATDTPPWVPTYLVAMLSGRLNLPLPAWFGRGDETETQDPLLHTLEWIGGAAGVANEVFATAAAGGALQQTLNDPAPAQVAALPLPASPAWQSPMATAPVETPAMEVLAEHVPPECFYLRYGSFENYLWFRDLTLEYGGDISRMITLRGISNESAERLERQLGVQTNAMSRLLGPSVIEDQALIGRDLYLDDGASIGVLFHAKNVFLLRSSLNSDRTKLADSNDALTLKKVDLQHGSATLLRSSDNRVRSFLVEAGSCILVTNSKTIADRFLEVAQTGESLAATADFQLARSYMPLERNDTIFAYFSAEMLQGLLEPSYLIELRRRMQAEADIALVRLARMAARSNAIPGEPPMEEIDTLIDMGFLPENFGERADGTGVVSFGNRLVDTRRGARGNFLPIADNPVDLVTASESRWYGQIAAAYSDQFSSLDPIVIGVQREEFPVDPSGAAGGERRERLTIHAEIAPWQPENYGSWARQLGPPTQVAIDFAPDDVVALQAHVASETLGPPTHLFAAIKDSFPPEPESIGGLISKYRALKVLPGYLGAWPQPGALDRLPLGLGRGQPVGPGMNRLIGGVYRYTGGGFSVLSFQPEVLNASLSHLAANEVEDPAQVRGRIDNLKGTKLEGWVNQQLYERAATASLAGAEFLNSLVAQLSVPVDEVLDQAELVLGGRPQCPLGGEYRFDPARRRFVSTAWPSDATGPSPYAPVDYQTPLLGWFRGAEARLTQYANRLIADATIEIARAQ
;
A
#
# COMPACT_ATOMS: atom_id res chain seq x y z
N MET A 1 -7.65 -19.47 -61.67
CA MET A 1 -8.77 -20.11 -62.40
C MET A 1 -10.06 -19.73 -61.69
N LYS A 2 -10.91 -18.96 -62.40
CA LYS A 2 -12.37 -18.75 -62.23
C LYS A 2 -12.91 -18.20 -60.89
N THR A 3 -13.23 -16.89 -60.82
CA THR A 3 -14.58 -16.25 -60.98
C THR A 3 -15.58 -16.62 -59.85
N THR A 4 -16.32 -15.70 -59.20
CA THR A 4 -17.35 -14.83 -59.80
C THR A 4 -17.88 -13.78 -58.78
N LEU A 5 -17.96 -12.50 -59.17
CA LEU A 5 -18.86 -11.42 -58.68
C LEU A 5 -20.14 -11.44 -59.55
N PRO A 6 -21.36 -11.02 -59.12
CA PRO A 6 -21.80 -9.58 -59.23
C PRO A 6 -22.94 -9.12 -58.24
N ILE A 7 -23.03 -7.87 -57.74
CA ILE A 7 -23.64 -6.58 -58.23
C ILE A 7 -24.96 -6.15 -57.50
N PHE A 8 -24.89 -4.95 -56.88
CA PHE A 8 -25.81 -3.79 -56.71
C PHE A 8 -27.34 -3.85 -56.50
N HIS A 9 -27.85 -3.03 -55.55
CA HIS A 9 -28.64 -1.80 -55.86
C HIS A 9 -28.75 -0.80 -54.68
N GLU A 10 -28.60 0.50 -55.01
CA GLU A 10 -28.79 1.72 -54.19
C GLU A 10 -30.27 2.05 -53.94
N THR A 11 -30.62 2.82 -52.88
CA THR A 11 -31.13 4.21 -53.01
C THR A 11 -31.23 4.97 -51.66
N LEU A 12 -30.82 6.24 -51.69
CA LEU A 12 -30.94 7.29 -50.68
C LEU A 12 -32.38 7.65 -50.30
N ILE A 13 -32.63 8.07 -49.05
CA ILE A 13 -33.54 9.20 -48.69
C ILE A 13 -33.07 9.88 -47.39
N MET A 14 -32.83 11.20 -47.44
CA MET A 14 -33.02 12.16 -46.33
C MET A 14 -34.04 13.22 -46.78
N PRO A 15 -34.92 13.73 -45.89
CA PRO A 15 -34.68 15.05 -45.29
C PRO A 15 -35.15 15.22 -43.81
N SER A 16 -34.62 16.28 -43.15
CA SER A 16 -34.89 16.87 -41.81
C SER A 16 -36.17 17.75 -41.77
N PRO A 17 -36.62 18.49 -40.70
CA PRO A 17 -36.45 18.49 -39.22
C PRO A 17 -37.78 18.49 -38.41
N SER A 18 -37.76 18.27 -37.08
CA SER A 18 -38.62 19.03 -36.11
C SER A 18 -38.25 18.77 -34.64
N GLU A 19 -38.32 19.86 -33.87
CA GLU A 19 -37.98 20.04 -32.46
C GLU A 19 -38.94 19.33 -31.49
N GLN A 20 -38.44 18.84 -30.34
CA GLN A 20 -38.99 19.12 -28.99
C GLN A 20 -38.14 18.53 -27.84
N SER A 21 -37.43 19.43 -27.14
CA SER A 21 -37.21 19.53 -25.68
C SER A 21 -36.72 18.32 -24.84
N SER A 22 -35.42 18.33 -24.51
CA SER A 22 -34.69 18.19 -23.21
C SER A 22 -35.40 17.62 -21.94
N PRO A 23 -34.67 17.01 -20.96
CA PRO A 23 -33.28 17.37 -20.59
C PRO A 23 -32.27 16.24 -20.29
N ILE A 24 -31.02 16.63 -20.55
CA ILE A 24 -29.76 16.02 -20.16
C ILE A 24 -29.54 16.18 -18.64
N ARG A 25 -29.28 15.07 -17.96
CA ARG A 25 -28.75 14.87 -16.58
C ARG A 25 -28.32 13.39 -16.57
N THR A 26 -27.10 12.95 -16.32
CA THR A 26 -25.92 13.44 -15.59
C THR A 26 -24.72 12.63 -16.11
N LEU A 27 -23.74 13.30 -16.70
CA LEU A 27 -22.38 12.78 -16.93
C LEU A 27 -21.45 13.75 -16.17
N PHE A 28 -20.37 13.23 -15.59
CA PHE A 28 -19.40 13.87 -14.68
C PHE A 28 -19.78 13.89 -13.18
N PRO A 29 -19.04 13.19 -12.31
CA PRO A 29 -18.86 13.63 -10.95
C PRO A 29 -17.72 14.65 -10.92
N GLU A 30 -18.07 15.93 -10.84
CA GLU A 30 -17.14 16.96 -10.37
C GLU A 30 -16.71 16.60 -8.94
N LYS A 31 -15.46 16.16 -8.75
CA LYS A 31 -14.82 16.16 -7.44
C LYS A 31 -14.58 17.61 -7.05
N PRO A 32 -15.12 18.12 -5.93
CA PRO A 32 -14.98 19.52 -5.60
C PRO A 32 -13.63 19.88 -5.02
N PHE A 33 -13.20 21.11 -5.26
CA PHE A 33 -11.97 21.74 -4.78
C PHE A 33 -11.70 21.59 -3.28
N LEU A 34 -12.75 21.48 -2.46
CA LEU A 34 -12.63 21.19 -1.04
C LEU A 34 -12.04 19.80 -0.77
N ALA A 35 -12.32 18.80 -1.62
CA ALA A 35 -11.67 17.50 -1.54
C ALA A 35 -10.18 17.62 -1.88
N ILE A 36 -9.76 18.58 -2.70
CA ILE A 36 -8.34 18.86 -2.99
C ILE A 36 -7.70 19.58 -1.79
N VAL A 37 -8.30 20.62 -1.22
CA VAL A 37 -7.75 21.30 -0.02
C VAL A 37 -7.80 20.40 1.22
N LEU A 38 -8.85 19.60 1.42
CA LEU A 38 -8.92 18.59 2.49
C LEU A 38 -8.05 17.36 2.21
N ALA A 39 -7.81 16.98 0.95
CA ALA A 39 -6.79 16.00 0.59
C ALA A 39 -5.38 16.60 0.53
N SER A 40 -5.22 17.92 0.60
CA SER A 40 -3.93 18.61 0.73
C SER A 40 -3.59 18.86 2.19
N VAL A 41 -4.57 19.18 3.04
CA VAL A 41 -4.41 19.20 4.52
C VAL A 41 -4.32 17.76 5.04
N GLY A 42 -5.21 16.88 4.58
CA GLY A 42 -5.17 15.44 4.83
C GLY A 42 -4.08 14.72 4.02
N GLY A 43 -3.50 15.35 3.01
CA GLY A 43 -2.33 14.88 2.26
C GLY A 43 -1.03 15.46 2.79
N MET A 44 -1.03 16.55 3.56
CA MET A 44 0.13 17.03 4.31
C MET A 44 0.22 16.31 5.67
N LEU A 45 -0.93 16.07 6.33
CA LEU A 45 -1.02 15.03 7.38
C LEU A 45 -0.81 13.64 6.78
N GLY A 46 -1.30 13.37 5.56
CA GLY A 46 -1.10 12.10 4.85
C GLY A 46 0.31 11.90 4.33
N LEU A 47 1.08 12.96 4.05
CA LEU A 47 2.51 12.87 3.75
C LEU A 47 3.32 12.53 5.02
N LEU A 48 2.73 12.74 6.20
CA LEU A 48 3.23 12.27 7.50
C LEU A 48 2.56 10.96 7.98
N ILE A 49 1.44 10.52 7.37
CA ILE A 49 0.57 9.43 7.89
C ILE A 49 0.13 8.39 6.83
N ALA A 50 0.40 8.49 5.52
CA ALA A 50 -0.06 7.55 4.49
C ALA A 50 1.13 6.79 3.87
N GLY A 51 1.24 5.47 4.07
CA GLY A 51 0.63 4.50 3.17
C GLY A 51 -0.91 4.46 3.16
N ASP A 52 -1.45 4.33 1.94
CA ASP A 52 -2.79 3.91 1.50
C ASP A 52 -3.95 3.98 2.51
N VAL A 53 -4.87 4.91 2.28
CA VAL A 53 -6.19 4.92 2.92
C VAL A 53 -7.16 4.11 2.05
N ARG A 54 -7.42 2.86 2.39
CA ARG A 54 -8.51 2.05 1.81
C ARG A 54 -9.82 2.28 2.57
N ILE A 55 -10.94 2.44 1.87
CA ILE A 55 -12.28 2.55 2.47
C ILE A 55 -13.11 1.36 2.00
N ALA A 56 -13.42 0.44 2.91
CA ALA A 56 -14.34 -0.67 2.66
C ALA A 56 -15.79 -0.17 2.51
N ASN A 57 -16.43 -0.42 1.37
CA ASN A 57 -17.87 -0.26 1.18
C ASN A 57 -18.52 -1.65 1.08
N ALA A 58 -19.15 -2.12 2.15
CA ALA A 58 -20.04 -3.28 2.10
C ALA A 58 -21.47 -2.81 1.75
N GLN A 59 -21.91 -3.05 0.51
CA GLN A 59 -23.31 -2.91 0.10
C GLN A 59 -23.94 -4.29 0.02
N LEU A 60 -24.81 -4.61 0.97
CA LEU A 60 -25.67 -5.80 0.94
C LEU A 60 -26.80 -5.61 -0.08
N PRO A 61 -27.11 -6.60 -0.94
CA PRO A 61 -28.31 -6.57 -1.76
C PRO A 61 -29.54 -6.89 -0.91
N ALA A 62 -30.38 -5.89 -0.64
CA ALA A 62 -31.68 -6.09 -0.02
C ALA A 62 -32.72 -6.51 -1.08
N THR A 63 -32.93 -7.82 -1.25
CA THR A 63 -34.11 -8.35 -1.94
C THR A 63 -35.13 -8.81 -0.88
N PRO A 64 -36.37 -8.27 -0.87
CA PRO A 64 -37.36 -8.67 0.13
C PRO A 64 -37.93 -10.05 -0.20
N LEU A 65 -37.54 -11.06 0.59
CA LEU A 65 -38.21 -12.37 0.59
C LEU A 65 -39.50 -12.29 1.43
N GLN A 66 -40.64 -12.54 0.77
CA GLN A 66 -41.93 -12.72 1.43
C GLN A 66 -41.91 -13.99 2.30
N PRO A 67 -42.40 -13.96 3.55
CA PRO A 67 -42.49 -15.16 4.38
C PRO A 67 -43.60 -16.09 3.87
N ALA A 68 -43.25 -17.36 3.68
CA ALA A 68 -44.18 -18.45 3.39
C ALA A 68 -45.13 -18.71 4.59
N PRO A 69 -46.37 -19.17 4.36
CA PRO A 69 -47.37 -19.34 5.40
C PRO A 69 -47.07 -20.54 6.32
N ILE A 70 -47.22 -20.31 7.62
CA ILE A 70 -47.13 -21.33 8.67
C ILE A 70 -48.38 -22.24 8.59
N PRO A 71 -48.23 -23.58 8.48
CA PRO A 71 -49.37 -24.48 8.59
C PRO A 71 -49.86 -24.55 10.06
N GLN A 72 -51.16 -24.32 10.23
CA GLN A 72 -51.87 -24.43 11.50
C GLN A 72 -51.98 -25.90 11.93
N THR A 73 -51.46 -26.25 13.10
CA THR A 73 -51.83 -27.49 13.80
C THR A 73 -52.93 -27.19 14.83
N PRO A 74 -53.99 -28.03 14.94
CA PRO A 74 -55.13 -27.74 15.79
C PRO A 74 -54.88 -28.14 17.26
N PHE A 75 -55.30 -27.26 18.18
CA PHE A 75 -55.43 -27.53 19.61
C PHE A 75 -56.68 -28.35 19.93
N ALA A 76 -56.55 -29.36 20.80
CA ALA A 76 -57.41 -29.72 21.96
C ALA A 76 -57.01 -31.14 22.43
N SER A 77 -56.86 -31.49 23.71
CA SER A 77 -57.75 -31.25 24.85
C SER A 77 -57.02 -31.34 26.21
N PRO A 78 -57.62 -30.81 27.29
CA PRO A 78 -56.99 -30.62 28.59
C PRO A 78 -57.24 -31.80 29.56
N GLY A 79 -56.25 -32.15 30.38
CA GLY A 79 -56.49 -33.06 31.50
C GLY A 79 -55.23 -33.53 32.24
N GLN A 80 -55.18 -33.20 33.52
CA GLN A 80 -54.43 -33.83 34.62
C GLN A 80 -53.05 -33.28 35.03
N PRO A 81 -52.75 -33.37 36.35
CA PRO A 81 -52.28 -32.21 37.12
C PRO A 81 -50.77 -32.23 37.43
N VAL A 82 -50.27 -31.03 37.69
CA VAL A 82 -48.94 -30.71 38.23
C VAL A 82 -48.78 -31.23 39.67
N PRO A 83 -47.62 -31.79 40.03
CA PRO A 83 -47.08 -31.64 41.38
C PRO A 83 -45.74 -30.89 41.37
N ARG A 84 -45.62 -29.88 42.23
CA ARG A 84 -44.34 -29.32 42.73
C ARG A 84 -44.19 -29.73 44.22
N PRO A 85 -43.05 -29.49 44.88
CA PRO A 85 -41.69 -29.91 44.59
C PRO A 85 -41.11 -30.70 45.80
N GLY A 86 -40.29 -31.73 45.55
CA GLY A 86 -39.56 -32.46 46.60
C GLY A 86 -38.06 -32.16 46.52
N GLY A 87 -37.48 -31.67 47.61
CA GLY A 87 -36.08 -31.25 47.69
C GLY A 87 -35.06 -32.37 47.96
N PHE A 88 -33.79 -31.92 47.96
CA PHE A 88 -32.51 -32.54 48.31
C PHE A 88 -31.72 -33.22 47.17
N PRO A 89 -30.37 -33.25 47.22
CA PRO A 89 -29.40 -32.32 47.82
C PRO A 89 -28.33 -31.84 46.80
N PHE A 90 -27.49 -30.88 47.23
CA PHE A 90 -26.27 -30.47 46.54
C PHE A 90 -25.40 -31.68 46.15
N GLY A 91 -25.19 -31.85 44.85
CA GLY A 91 -24.23 -32.78 44.27
C GLY A 91 -23.68 -32.15 42.99
N ALA A 92 -22.38 -31.90 42.98
CA ALA A 92 -21.66 -31.34 41.85
C ALA A 92 -21.96 -32.13 40.56
N ALA A 93 -22.45 -31.44 39.54
CA ALA A 93 -22.53 -31.96 38.19
C ALA A 93 -22.23 -30.82 37.20
N ALA A 94 -21.35 -31.13 36.27
CA ALA A 94 -20.79 -30.29 35.22
C ALA A 94 -21.73 -29.25 34.62
N ASN A 95 -21.21 -28.04 34.43
CA ASN A 95 -21.77 -27.03 33.54
C ASN A 95 -21.75 -27.57 32.10
N SER A 96 -22.80 -28.28 31.67
CA SER A 96 -22.95 -28.69 30.27
C SER A 96 -23.32 -27.46 29.43
N VAL A 97 -22.33 -26.81 28.81
CA VAL A 97 -22.59 -26.00 27.62
C VAL A 97 -23.24 -26.94 26.60
N ASN A 98 -24.42 -26.62 26.08
CA ASN A 98 -25.07 -27.42 25.04
C ASN A 98 -24.29 -27.29 23.73
N VAL A 99 -23.19 -28.05 23.61
CA VAL A 99 -22.39 -28.11 22.39
C VAL A 99 -23.15 -28.91 21.34
N ARG A 100 -23.34 -28.33 20.16
CA ARG A 100 -23.97 -29.00 19.02
C ARG A 100 -22.89 -29.34 18.00
N ALA A 101 -22.74 -30.62 17.68
CA ALA A 101 -21.85 -31.09 16.64
C ALA A 101 -22.66 -31.77 15.53
N GLN A 102 -22.39 -31.41 14.29
CA GLN A 102 -22.90 -32.10 13.10
C GLN A 102 -21.73 -32.36 12.16
N ALA A 103 -21.66 -33.57 11.60
CA ALA A 103 -20.62 -33.91 10.63
C ALA A 103 -21.18 -34.82 9.54
N VAL A 104 -20.72 -34.61 8.32
CA VAL A 104 -21.16 -35.37 7.16
C VAL A 104 -19.95 -35.85 6.36
N VAL A 105 -19.97 -37.12 5.94
CA VAL A 105 -18.90 -37.72 5.13
C VAL A 105 -18.97 -37.16 3.70
N GLY A 106 -17.83 -36.89 3.10
CA GLY A 106 -17.73 -36.41 1.72
C GLY A 106 -16.42 -36.83 1.04
N GLN A 107 -16.33 -36.56 -0.26
CA GLN A 107 -15.17 -36.85 -1.11
C GLN A 107 -14.79 -35.56 -1.85
N PRO A 108 -13.55 -35.05 -1.75
CA PRO A 108 -12.42 -35.61 -1.01
C PRO A 108 -12.49 -35.40 0.52
N TYR A 109 -13.35 -34.50 1.00
CA TYR A 109 -13.50 -34.20 2.44
C TYR A 109 -14.96 -34.28 2.91
N GLY A 110 -15.14 -34.74 4.15
CA GLY A 110 -16.33 -34.46 4.94
C GLY A 110 -16.28 -33.07 5.56
N VAL A 111 -17.43 -32.56 6.01
CA VAL A 111 -17.56 -31.24 6.66
C VAL A 111 -18.15 -31.43 8.05
N ALA A 112 -17.53 -30.82 9.05
CA ALA A 112 -18.01 -30.79 10.42
C ALA A 112 -18.24 -29.36 10.89
N VAL A 113 -19.29 -29.18 11.70
CA VAL A 113 -19.61 -27.93 12.38
C VAL A 113 -19.82 -28.20 13.86
N ILE A 114 -19.17 -27.38 14.69
CA ILE A 114 -19.34 -27.37 16.13
C ILE A 114 -19.81 -25.98 16.54
N GLU A 115 -20.99 -25.90 17.17
CA GLU A 115 -21.58 -24.68 17.70
C GLU A 115 -21.63 -24.73 19.22
N MET A 116 -21.10 -23.68 19.85
CA MET A 116 -21.05 -23.48 21.29
C MET A 116 -21.85 -22.21 21.63
N PRO A 117 -23.14 -22.30 22.00
CA PRO A 117 -23.90 -21.16 22.45
C PRO A 117 -23.30 -20.58 23.74
N LEU A 118 -23.25 -19.25 23.85
CA LEU A 118 -22.83 -18.56 25.06
C LEU A 118 -24.00 -18.54 26.04
N GLN A 119 -23.73 -18.88 27.31
CA GLN A 119 -24.76 -18.83 28.35
C GLN A 119 -25.28 -17.42 28.57
N ASN A 120 -24.37 -16.44 28.53
CA ASN A 120 -24.68 -15.01 28.59
C ASN A 120 -24.20 -14.37 27.30
N PRO A 121 -25.11 -13.86 26.45
CA PRO A 121 -24.70 -13.25 25.22
C PRO A 121 -23.98 -11.91 25.47
N ILE A 122 -22.86 -11.68 24.77
CA ILE A 122 -21.91 -10.59 25.04
C ILE A 122 -22.17 -9.43 24.09
N VAL A 123 -22.30 -8.22 24.63
CA VAL A 123 -22.40 -6.98 23.85
C VAL A 123 -21.00 -6.37 23.75
N GLY A 124 -20.49 -6.17 22.53
CA GLY A 124 -19.11 -5.69 22.29
C GLY A 124 -18.18 -6.79 21.72
N PRO A 125 -16.85 -6.65 21.84
CA PRO A 125 -15.90 -7.63 21.29
C PRO A 125 -16.11 -9.02 21.92
N GLY A 126 -16.29 -10.03 21.07
CA GLY A 126 -16.56 -11.41 21.49
C GLY A 126 -15.35 -12.09 22.16
N PRO A 127 -15.51 -13.33 22.66
CA PRO A 127 -14.46 -14.07 23.39
C PRO A 127 -13.22 -14.45 22.56
N GLY A 128 -13.18 -14.11 21.27
CA GLY A 128 -12.17 -14.57 20.33
C GLY A 128 -12.53 -15.91 19.67
N PRO A 129 -11.82 -16.26 18.57
CA PRO A 129 -12.11 -17.44 17.76
C PRO A 129 -11.84 -18.74 18.52
N LEU A 130 -12.62 -19.78 18.21
CA LEU A 130 -12.35 -21.14 18.64
C LEU A 130 -11.23 -21.73 17.79
N THR A 131 -10.35 -22.51 18.42
CA THR A 131 -9.34 -23.30 17.72
C THR A 131 -9.56 -24.78 17.95
N ILE A 132 -9.11 -25.56 16.97
CA ILE A 132 -9.14 -27.02 16.98
C ILE A 132 -7.72 -27.48 16.65
N ASP A 133 -7.16 -28.36 17.49
CA ASP A 133 -5.84 -28.98 17.27
C ASP A 133 -6.00 -30.46 16.86
N GLU A 134 -5.05 -30.99 16.09
CA GLU A 134 -5.07 -32.37 15.55
C GLU A 134 -4.79 -33.50 16.58
N GLU A 135 -4.50 -33.21 17.85
CA GLU A 135 -4.12 -34.25 18.82
C GLU A 135 -5.26 -34.72 19.75
N PRO A 136 -5.52 -36.06 19.85
CA PRO A 136 -5.27 -37.11 18.88
C PRO A 136 -6.59 -37.58 18.26
N ALA A 137 -6.87 -37.15 17.03
CA ALA A 137 -7.80 -37.87 16.18
C ALA A 137 -7.18 -39.26 15.83
N PRO A 138 -7.98 -40.32 15.63
CA PRO A 138 -7.47 -41.62 15.19
C PRO A 138 -6.68 -41.47 13.87
N ALA A 139 -5.69 -42.34 13.62
CA ALA A 139 -4.79 -42.27 12.46
C ALA A 139 -5.47 -42.21 11.08
N SER A 140 -6.78 -42.48 11.00
CA SER A 140 -7.61 -42.42 9.79
C SER A 140 -8.32 -41.08 9.54
N THR A 141 -8.33 -40.15 10.51
CA THR A 141 -9.09 -38.89 10.43
C THR A 141 -8.20 -37.71 10.70
N ARG A 142 -8.07 -36.83 9.70
CA ARG A 142 -7.37 -35.55 9.80
C ARG A 142 -8.32 -34.37 9.65
N ILE A 143 -7.96 -33.24 10.23
CA ILE A 143 -8.76 -32.02 10.23
C ILE A 143 -8.04 -30.97 9.38
N PHE A 144 -8.77 -30.35 8.47
CA PHE A 144 -8.23 -29.37 7.54
C PHE A 144 -9.05 -28.07 7.55
N TYR A 145 -8.35 -26.96 7.32
CA TYR A 145 -8.92 -25.64 7.07
C TYR A 145 -10.03 -25.22 8.05
N PRO A 146 -9.75 -25.20 9.36
CA PRO A 146 -10.74 -24.74 10.34
C PRO A 146 -11.01 -23.25 10.15
N VAL A 147 -12.29 -22.88 10.21
CA VAL A 147 -12.77 -21.50 10.24
C VAL A 147 -13.67 -21.31 11.45
N SER A 148 -13.42 -20.25 12.23
CA SER A 148 -14.22 -19.93 13.42
C SER A 148 -14.84 -18.56 13.33
N ASN A 149 -16.11 -18.46 13.73
CA ASN A 149 -16.88 -17.23 13.75
C ASN A 149 -17.75 -17.10 15.00
N ASP A 150 -17.90 -15.85 15.44
CA ASP A 150 -18.90 -15.47 16.43
C ASP A 150 -20.30 -15.51 15.79
N VAL A 151 -21.24 -16.19 16.45
CA VAL A 151 -22.66 -16.15 16.10
C VAL A 151 -23.22 -14.88 16.73
N ARG A 152 -23.54 -13.89 15.90
CA ARG A 152 -24.08 -12.59 16.35
C ARG A 152 -25.56 -12.47 16.02
N VAL A 153 -26.31 -11.88 16.93
CA VAL A 153 -27.72 -11.52 16.73
C VAL A 153 -27.84 -10.02 16.90
N THR A 154 -28.36 -9.36 15.87
CA THR A 154 -28.68 -7.94 15.93
C THR A 154 -29.93 -7.77 16.80
N MET A 155 -29.81 -7.09 17.93
CA MET A 155 -30.95 -6.80 18.78
C MET A 155 -31.86 -5.77 18.09
N GLY A 156 -33.13 -6.15 17.86
CA GLY A 156 -34.17 -5.20 17.50
C GLY A 156 -34.41 -4.21 18.65
N ARG A 157 -34.69 -2.95 18.31
CA ARG A 157 -34.92 -1.84 19.26
C ARG A 157 -35.84 -2.28 20.43
N PRO A 158 -35.47 -2.06 21.70
CA PRO A 158 -36.46 -2.15 22.77
C PRO A 158 -37.55 -1.10 22.49
N PRO A 159 -38.85 -1.44 22.63
CA PRO A 159 -39.92 -0.48 22.45
C PRO A 159 -39.74 0.62 23.49
N SER A 160 -39.61 1.86 23.03
CA SER A 160 -39.47 3.03 23.89
C SER A 160 -40.64 3.11 24.88
N GLU A 161 -40.39 3.08 26.18
CA GLU A 161 -41.39 3.28 27.24
C GLU A 161 -41.88 4.73 27.41
N GLN A 162 -41.80 5.58 26.37
CA GLN A 162 -42.33 6.94 26.45
C GLN A 162 -43.77 7.00 25.92
N PRO A 163 -44.71 7.60 26.67
CA PRO A 163 -46.11 7.70 26.26
C PRO A 163 -46.20 8.53 24.98
N VAL A 164 -46.78 7.92 23.95
CA VAL A 164 -47.04 8.54 22.64
C VAL A 164 -47.87 9.83 22.85
N PRO A 165 -47.41 11.02 22.45
CA PRO A 165 -48.23 12.22 22.54
C PRO A 165 -49.38 12.16 21.53
N GLN A 166 -50.54 12.67 21.92
CA GLN A 166 -51.75 12.68 21.12
C GLN A 166 -51.58 13.41 19.78
N ILE A 167 -52.27 12.86 18.78
CA ILE A 167 -52.30 13.29 17.38
C ILE A 167 -52.89 14.71 17.25
N GLY A 168 -52.09 15.66 16.78
CA GLY A 168 -52.57 17.00 16.46
C GLY A 168 -51.52 17.96 15.85
N ARG A 169 -51.60 18.14 14.52
CA ARG A 169 -51.08 19.27 13.68
C ARG A 169 -49.56 19.55 13.66
N GLY A 170 -48.91 19.10 12.57
CA GLY A 170 -47.61 19.64 12.09
C GLY A 170 -46.74 18.63 11.30
N ARG A 171 -46.96 18.49 9.99
CA ARG A 171 -46.41 17.38 9.16
C ARG A 171 -44.96 17.53 8.63
N LEU A 172 -44.21 18.55 9.06
CA LEU A 172 -42.79 18.75 8.63
C LEU A 172 -41.78 18.75 9.79
N LEU A 173 -42.16 19.20 10.99
CA LEU A 173 -41.26 19.24 12.15
C LEU A 173 -41.13 17.89 12.88
N ASN A 174 -42.13 17.00 12.77
CA ASN A 174 -42.04 15.66 13.38
C ASN A 174 -41.10 14.71 12.63
N ARG A 175 -40.82 14.94 11.33
CA ARG A 175 -39.80 14.17 10.60
C ARG A 175 -38.39 14.59 11.00
N VAL A 176 -38.15 15.89 11.21
CA VAL A 176 -36.85 16.42 11.65
C VAL A 176 -36.61 16.15 13.14
N GLY A 177 -37.64 16.21 13.98
CA GLY A 177 -37.54 15.90 15.41
C GLY A 177 -37.40 14.41 15.75
N ASN A 178 -37.80 13.50 14.84
CA ASN A 178 -37.48 12.08 14.94
C ASN A 178 -36.09 11.80 14.38
N LEU A 179 -35.69 12.46 13.29
CA LEU A 179 -34.32 12.37 12.75
C LEU A 179 -33.28 12.87 13.76
N ILE A 180 -33.52 14.00 14.45
CA ILE A 180 -32.59 14.55 15.46
C ILE A 180 -32.52 13.64 16.70
N ARG A 181 -33.59 12.91 17.04
CA ARG A 181 -33.59 11.93 18.14
C ARG A 181 -32.88 10.64 17.75
N GLU A 182 -33.02 10.21 16.51
CA GLU A 182 -32.31 9.06 15.90
C GLU A 182 -30.82 9.39 15.64
N LEU A 183 -30.48 10.68 15.49
CA LEU A 183 -29.11 11.19 15.31
C LEU A 183 -28.40 11.55 16.63
N ALA A 184 -29.11 11.62 17.75
CA ALA A 184 -28.56 11.98 19.07
C ALA A 184 -28.58 10.82 20.10
N SER A 185 -29.18 9.68 19.76
CA SER A 185 -29.03 8.44 20.54
C SER A 185 -27.72 7.74 20.15
N ASN A 186 -26.79 7.57 21.10
CA ASN A 186 -25.59 6.72 21.00
C ASN A 186 -25.96 5.21 20.97
N ASP A 187 -26.96 4.83 20.18
CA ASP A 187 -27.47 3.46 20.11
C ASP A 187 -27.44 2.99 18.66
N ASP A 188 -26.22 2.74 18.16
CA ASP A 188 -26.01 1.84 17.04
C ASP A 188 -26.67 0.48 17.36
N PRO A 189 -27.17 -0.28 16.37
CA PRO A 189 -27.63 -1.64 16.60
C PRO A 189 -26.51 -2.44 17.29
N LYS A 190 -26.71 -2.75 18.57
CA LYS A 190 -25.74 -3.50 19.37
C LYS A 190 -25.85 -4.96 18.96
N ASP A 191 -24.91 -5.40 18.14
CA ASP A 191 -24.72 -6.81 17.88
C ASP A 191 -24.32 -7.50 19.17
N GLN A 192 -25.04 -8.59 19.47
CA GLN A 192 -24.74 -9.43 20.61
C GLN A 192 -24.18 -10.76 20.13
N THR A 193 -22.99 -11.13 20.60
CA THR A 193 -22.46 -12.47 20.36
C THR A 193 -23.21 -13.45 21.24
N VAL A 194 -23.98 -14.34 20.63
CA VAL A 194 -24.83 -15.36 21.29
C VAL A 194 -24.21 -16.75 21.28
N GLY A 195 -23.13 -16.96 20.51
CA GLY A 195 -22.47 -18.24 20.40
C GLY A 195 -21.14 -18.13 19.66
N ARG A 196 -20.35 -19.19 19.70
CA ARG A 196 -19.15 -19.37 18.90
C ARG A 196 -19.31 -20.61 18.03
N ARG A 197 -18.86 -20.55 16.79
CA ARG A 197 -18.96 -21.65 15.83
C ARG A 197 -17.59 -21.92 15.22
N VAL A 198 -17.30 -23.18 14.97
CA VAL A 198 -16.14 -23.63 14.20
C VAL A 198 -16.56 -24.67 13.19
N MET A 199 -16.14 -24.48 11.94
CA MET A 199 -16.37 -25.40 10.84
C MET A 199 -15.01 -25.87 10.31
N PHE A 200 -14.91 -27.12 9.90
CA PHE A 200 -13.66 -27.67 9.37
C PHE A 200 -13.94 -28.83 8.41
N LEU A 201 -12.97 -29.09 7.54
CA LEU A 201 -12.95 -30.25 6.67
C LEU A 201 -12.29 -31.44 7.38
N PHE A 202 -12.70 -32.66 7.07
CA PHE A 202 -12.04 -33.86 7.61
C PHE A 202 -12.01 -35.03 6.63
N THR A 203 -11.16 -36.01 6.90
CA THR A 203 -11.09 -37.28 6.17
C THR A 203 -11.57 -38.47 7.01
N GLY A 204 -12.02 -39.52 6.33
CA GLY A 204 -12.53 -40.74 6.96
C GLY A 204 -14.03 -40.69 7.30
N ASP A 205 -14.54 -41.82 7.76
CA ASP A 205 -15.95 -42.05 8.07
C ASP A 205 -16.21 -42.50 9.52
N GLN A 206 -15.14 -42.70 10.30
CA GLN A 206 -15.22 -43.15 11.68
C GLN A 206 -15.49 -41.98 12.64
N PRO A 207 -16.22 -42.20 13.74
CA PRO A 207 -16.34 -41.21 14.81
C PRO A 207 -14.98 -40.85 15.42
N PHE A 208 -14.80 -39.59 15.80
CA PHE A 208 -13.56 -39.07 16.40
C PHE A 208 -13.87 -37.98 17.43
N SER A 209 -12.95 -37.73 18.35
CA SER A 209 -13.09 -36.69 19.39
C SER A 209 -12.10 -35.56 19.12
N VAL A 210 -12.57 -34.32 19.26
CA VAL A 210 -11.79 -33.12 18.94
C VAL A 210 -11.71 -32.19 20.14
N PRO A 211 -10.51 -31.72 20.54
CA PRO A 211 -10.39 -30.67 21.54
C PRO A 211 -10.82 -29.33 20.94
N VAL A 212 -11.89 -28.74 21.48
CA VAL A 212 -12.26 -27.36 21.17
C VAL A 212 -11.65 -26.45 22.22
N ARG A 213 -10.91 -25.44 21.75
CA ARG A 213 -10.11 -24.55 22.59
C ARG A 213 -10.42 -23.09 22.30
N ASP A 214 -10.03 -22.23 23.23
CA ASP A 214 -9.88 -20.80 23.00
C ASP A 214 -8.54 -20.31 23.57
N HIS A 215 -8.36 -18.99 23.65
CA HIS A 215 -7.12 -18.38 24.13
C HIS A 215 -6.74 -18.73 25.59
N LEU A 216 -7.66 -19.30 26.39
CA LEU A 216 -7.42 -19.72 27.77
C LEU A 216 -7.07 -21.21 27.87
N GLY A 217 -7.16 -21.96 26.76
CA GLY A 217 -6.85 -23.38 26.69
C GLY A 217 -8.03 -24.24 26.22
N THR A 218 -7.99 -25.52 26.56
CA THR A 218 -9.04 -26.47 26.15
C THR A 218 -10.33 -26.20 26.90
N LEU A 219 -11.39 -25.86 26.16
CA LEU A 219 -12.72 -25.66 26.71
C LEU A 219 -13.40 -26.99 26.97
N THR A 220 -13.40 -27.88 25.97
CA THR A 220 -14.09 -29.17 26.04
C THR A 220 -13.63 -30.12 24.94
N MET A 221 -13.88 -31.42 25.12
CA MET A 221 -13.73 -32.44 24.08
C MET A 221 -15.09 -32.70 23.44
N VAL A 222 -15.15 -32.66 22.11
CA VAL A 222 -16.40 -32.84 21.35
C VAL A 222 -16.31 -34.11 20.53
N ASP A 223 -17.27 -35.02 20.72
CA ASP A 223 -17.40 -36.23 19.91
C ASP A 223 -18.12 -35.90 18.60
N VAL A 224 -17.41 -36.09 17.49
CA VAL A 224 -17.90 -35.88 16.13
C VAL A 224 -18.28 -37.22 15.53
N ARG A 225 -19.53 -37.34 15.07
CA ARG A 225 -20.08 -38.56 14.45
C ARG A 225 -20.51 -38.26 13.01
N PRO A 226 -19.66 -38.58 12.02
CA PRO A 226 -19.99 -38.39 10.61
C PRO A 226 -21.23 -39.20 10.20
N VAL A 227 -22.13 -38.58 9.44
CA VAL A 227 -23.26 -39.26 8.79
C VAL A 227 -23.13 -39.20 7.27
N THR A 228 -23.74 -40.15 6.57
CA THR A 228 -23.78 -40.14 5.10
C THR A 228 -25.11 -39.55 4.63
N ASP A 229 -25.12 -38.26 4.30
CA ASP A 229 -26.29 -37.56 3.75
C ASP A 229 -25.85 -36.57 2.66
N PRO A 230 -26.12 -36.84 1.36
CA PRO A 230 -25.71 -35.98 0.27
C PRO A 230 -26.30 -34.55 0.30
N THR A 231 -27.49 -34.37 0.88
CA THR A 231 -28.13 -33.05 0.95
C THR A 231 -27.46 -32.22 2.03
N LEU A 232 -27.26 -32.82 3.22
CA LEU A 232 -26.52 -32.21 4.31
C LEU A 232 -25.07 -31.91 3.90
N ALA A 233 -24.43 -32.81 3.14
CA ALA A 233 -23.08 -32.60 2.60
C ALA A 233 -22.99 -31.32 1.78
N ARG A 234 -23.91 -31.12 0.83
CA ARG A 234 -23.94 -29.91 0.01
C ARG A 234 -24.20 -28.66 0.86
N THR A 235 -25.17 -28.70 1.77
CA THR A 235 -25.50 -27.56 2.64
C THR A 235 -24.33 -27.16 3.53
N LEU A 236 -23.68 -28.12 4.20
CA LEU A 236 -22.55 -27.84 5.07
C LEU A 236 -21.31 -27.40 4.27
N GLN A 237 -21.09 -27.94 3.08
CA GLN A 237 -20.00 -27.49 2.20
C GLN A 237 -20.19 -26.04 1.74
N THR A 238 -21.41 -25.67 1.31
CA THR A 238 -21.72 -24.28 0.93
C THR A 238 -21.55 -23.33 2.12
N ALA A 239 -22.08 -23.70 3.30
CA ALA A 239 -21.95 -22.87 4.51
C ALA A 239 -20.48 -22.72 4.93
N TRP A 240 -19.70 -23.80 4.92
CA TRP A 240 -18.26 -23.72 5.22
C TRP A 240 -17.52 -22.83 4.22
N TRP A 241 -17.87 -22.89 2.93
CA TRP A 241 -17.24 -22.06 1.89
C TRP A 241 -17.55 -20.57 2.06
N GLU A 242 -18.80 -20.22 2.35
CA GLU A 242 -19.22 -18.84 2.63
C GLU A 242 -18.47 -18.28 3.85
N GLU A 243 -18.40 -19.04 4.94
CA GLU A 243 -17.71 -18.61 6.17
C GLU A 243 -16.19 -18.49 5.96
N THR A 244 -15.59 -19.41 5.19
CA THR A 244 -14.16 -19.41 4.86
C THR A 244 -13.79 -18.19 4.00
N THR A 245 -14.55 -17.93 2.94
CA THR A 245 -14.31 -16.76 2.07
C THR A 245 -14.58 -15.43 2.79
N ALA A 246 -15.58 -15.37 3.68
CA ALA A 246 -15.82 -14.19 4.52
C ALA A 246 -14.73 -13.97 5.58
N ALA A 247 -14.18 -15.03 6.16
CA ALA A 247 -13.02 -14.96 7.05
C ALA A 247 -11.76 -14.49 6.30
N ALA A 248 -11.51 -15.04 5.11
CA ALA A 248 -10.40 -14.63 4.26
C ALA A 248 -10.51 -13.13 3.92
N LYS A 249 -11.67 -12.64 3.46
CA LYS A 249 -11.86 -11.21 3.15
C LYS A 249 -11.60 -10.32 4.36
N ARG A 250 -12.10 -10.68 5.55
CA ARG A 250 -11.81 -9.91 6.78
C ARG A 250 -10.31 -9.86 7.10
N GLN A 251 -9.60 -10.97 6.92
CA GLN A 251 -8.15 -11.01 7.12
C GLN A 251 -7.41 -10.14 6.09
N MET A 252 -7.86 -10.16 4.83
CA MET A 252 -7.29 -9.33 3.76
C MET A 252 -7.53 -7.83 3.99
N ASP A 253 -8.69 -7.47 4.54
CA ASP A 253 -9.07 -6.07 4.80
C ASP A 253 -8.39 -5.49 6.04
N ALA A 254 -7.94 -6.35 6.96
CA ALA A 254 -7.30 -5.96 8.20
C ALA A 254 -5.77 -5.87 8.11
N THR A 255 -5.15 -6.44 7.08
CA THR A 255 -3.69 -6.56 6.98
C THR A 255 -3.03 -5.49 6.11
N ASP A 256 -1.85 -5.03 6.56
CA ASP A 256 -0.93 -4.19 5.80
C ASP A 256 0.12 -5.01 5.02
N THR A 257 0.09 -6.35 5.13
CA THR A 257 0.97 -7.26 4.36
C THR A 257 0.28 -7.81 3.12
N PRO A 258 1.01 -8.21 2.06
CA PRO A 258 0.41 -8.89 0.91
C PRO A 258 -0.46 -10.10 1.34
N PRO A 259 -1.77 -10.14 1.00
CA PRO A 259 -2.71 -11.19 1.41
C PRO A 259 -2.53 -12.52 0.64
N TRP A 260 -1.30 -12.93 0.36
CA TRP A 260 -1.02 -14.05 -0.54
C TRP A 260 -1.47 -15.40 0.02
N VAL A 261 -1.35 -15.64 1.33
CA VAL A 261 -1.83 -16.88 1.96
C VAL A 261 -3.35 -17.06 1.84
N PRO A 262 -4.20 -16.12 2.33
CA PRO A 262 -5.66 -16.27 2.18
C PRO A 262 -6.09 -16.29 0.70
N THR A 263 -5.41 -15.52 -0.17
CA THR A 263 -5.69 -15.54 -1.63
C THR A 263 -5.39 -16.91 -2.24
N TYR A 264 -4.24 -17.50 -1.91
CA TYR A 264 -3.86 -18.83 -2.37
C TYR A 264 -4.83 -19.92 -1.87
N LEU A 265 -5.16 -19.90 -0.57
CA LEU A 265 -6.07 -20.89 0.02
C LEU A 265 -7.44 -20.86 -0.65
N VAL A 266 -7.99 -19.67 -0.90
CA VAL A 266 -9.28 -19.53 -1.60
C VAL A 266 -9.17 -20.06 -3.03
N ALA A 267 -8.14 -19.69 -3.79
CA ALA A 267 -7.99 -20.19 -5.16
C ALA A 267 -7.81 -21.72 -5.22
N MET A 268 -6.92 -22.26 -4.38
CA MET A 268 -6.63 -23.69 -4.31
C MET A 268 -7.86 -24.50 -3.91
N LEU A 269 -8.58 -24.09 -2.85
CA LEU A 269 -9.79 -24.78 -2.40
C LEU A 269 -10.92 -24.67 -3.41
N SER A 270 -11.05 -23.52 -4.08
CA SER A 270 -12.02 -23.31 -5.16
C SER A 270 -11.79 -24.31 -6.31
N GLY A 271 -10.56 -24.41 -6.81
CA GLY A 271 -10.22 -25.37 -7.87
C GLY A 271 -10.39 -26.82 -7.43
N ARG A 272 -9.82 -27.18 -6.27
CA ARG A 272 -9.76 -28.57 -5.81
C ARG A 272 -11.10 -29.14 -5.36
N LEU A 273 -12.03 -28.29 -4.91
CA LEU A 273 -13.39 -28.69 -4.51
C LEU A 273 -14.46 -28.32 -5.54
N ASN A 274 -14.08 -27.75 -6.68
CA ASN A 274 -14.98 -27.25 -7.72
C ASN A 274 -16.03 -26.26 -7.15
N LEU A 275 -15.58 -25.33 -6.30
CA LEU A 275 -16.38 -24.29 -5.69
C LEU A 275 -16.19 -22.96 -6.45
N PRO A 276 -17.20 -22.09 -6.54
CA PRO A 276 -17.07 -20.82 -7.23
C PRO A 276 -16.12 -19.87 -6.49
N LEU A 277 -15.29 -19.14 -7.24
CA LEU A 277 -14.53 -18.01 -6.69
C LEU A 277 -15.49 -16.92 -6.21
N PRO A 278 -15.21 -16.27 -5.05
CA PRO A 278 -16.05 -15.20 -4.56
C PRO A 278 -15.95 -13.95 -5.45
N ALA A 279 -17.01 -13.14 -5.48
CA ALA A 279 -17.10 -11.99 -6.39
C ALA A 279 -16.02 -10.91 -6.19
N TRP A 280 -15.44 -10.83 -4.99
CA TRP A 280 -14.34 -9.92 -4.66
C TRP A 280 -12.96 -10.46 -5.06
N PHE A 281 -12.84 -11.73 -5.43
CA PHE A 281 -11.54 -12.37 -5.67
C PHE A 281 -10.84 -11.77 -6.90
N GLY A 282 -9.56 -11.43 -6.74
CA GLY A 282 -8.74 -10.88 -7.83
C GLY A 282 -9.20 -9.51 -8.34
N ARG A 283 -10.17 -8.87 -7.68
CA ARG A 283 -10.58 -7.51 -7.97
C ARG A 283 -9.97 -6.59 -6.91
N GLY A 284 -9.24 -5.57 -7.33
CA GLY A 284 -8.94 -4.44 -6.45
C GLY A 284 -10.24 -3.80 -5.96
N ASP A 285 -10.22 -3.17 -4.78
CA ASP A 285 -11.42 -2.56 -4.17
C ASP A 285 -12.09 -1.46 -5.06
N GLU A 286 -11.50 -1.05 -6.19
CA GLU A 286 -11.98 0.03 -7.07
C GLU A 286 -11.75 -0.17 -8.60
N THR A 287 -11.93 -1.36 -9.16
CA THR A 287 -11.67 -1.59 -10.62
C THR A 287 -12.68 -0.98 -11.60
N GLU A 288 -13.69 -0.21 -11.18
CA GLU A 288 -14.64 0.42 -12.12
C GLU A 288 -14.34 1.90 -12.44
N THR A 289 -13.28 2.54 -11.92
CA THR A 289 -13.04 3.99 -12.25
C THR A 289 -11.60 4.50 -12.11
N GLN A 290 -10.57 3.65 -12.24
CA GLN A 290 -9.18 4.12 -12.18
C GLN A 290 -8.70 4.67 -13.54
N ASP A 291 -8.07 5.83 -13.51
CA ASP A 291 -7.44 6.48 -14.67
C ASP A 291 -6.29 5.59 -15.18
N PRO A 292 -6.26 5.20 -16.48
CA PRO A 292 -5.20 4.37 -17.04
C PRO A 292 -3.79 4.88 -16.75
N LEU A 293 -3.59 6.19 -16.67
CA LEU A 293 -2.29 6.80 -16.38
C LEU A 293 -1.84 6.53 -14.93
N LEU A 294 -2.76 6.68 -13.96
CA LEU A 294 -2.48 6.39 -12.56
C LEU A 294 -2.20 4.90 -12.36
N HIS A 295 -2.96 4.03 -13.02
CA HIS A 295 -2.72 2.60 -12.97
C HIS A 295 -1.35 2.24 -13.55
N THR A 296 -0.89 2.85 -14.65
CA THR A 296 0.48 2.65 -15.14
C THR A 296 1.55 3.10 -14.13
N LEU A 297 1.33 4.22 -13.44
CA LEU A 297 2.22 4.65 -12.36
C LEU A 297 2.23 3.69 -11.18
N GLU A 298 1.10 3.07 -10.84
CA GLU A 298 1.02 2.02 -9.82
C GLU A 298 1.85 0.79 -10.22
N TRP A 299 1.83 0.40 -11.49
CA TRP A 299 2.69 -0.66 -12.02
C TRP A 299 4.18 -0.31 -11.90
N ILE A 300 4.58 0.84 -12.40
CA ILE A 300 5.98 1.31 -12.37
C ILE A 300 6.47 1.47 -10.92
N GLY A 301 5.62 1.99 -10.05
CA GLY A 301 5.90 2.22 -8.63
C GLY A 301 5.85 0.95 -7.78
N GLY A 302 5.45 -0.20 -8.33
CA GLY A 302 5.34 -1.45 -7.56
C GLY A 302 4.27 -1.43 -6.49
N ALA A 303 3.14 -0.78 -6.76
CA ALA A 303 2.04 -0.70 -5.81
C ALA A 303 1.59 -2.10 -5.38
N ALA A 304 1.44 -2.31 -4.07
CA ALA A 304 1.07 -3.61 -3.51
C ALA A 304 -0.25 -4.15 -4.08
N GLY A 305 -1.18 -3.25 -4.48
CA GLY A 305 -2.42 -3.62 -5.16
C GLY A 305 -2.19 -4.40 -6.45
N VAL A 306 -1.26 -3.95 -7.28
CA VAL A 306 -0.90 -4.58 -8.56
C VAL A 306 -0.32 -5.98 -8.34
N ALA A 307 0.65 -6.11 -7.42
CA ALA A 307 1.26 -7.40 -7.11
C ALA A 307 0.21 -8.41 -6.59
N ASN A 308 -0.76 -7.95 -5.81
CA ASN A 308 -1.85 -8.79 -5.30
C ASN A 308 -2.81 -9.24 -6.41
N GLU A 309 -3.11 -8.38 -7.39
CA GLU A 309 -3.93 -8.74 -8.54
C GLU A 309 -3.24 -9.79 -9.42
N VAL A 310 -1.95 -9.60 -9.70
CA VAL A 310 -1.12 -10.57 -10.44
C VAL A 310 -1.08 -11.89 -9.70
N PHE A 311 -0.83 -11.87 -8.39
CA PHE A 311 -0.83 -13.07 -7.56
C PHE A 311 -2.18 -13.79 -7.57
N ALA A 312 -3.30 -13.07 -7.42
CA ALA A 312 -4.63 -13.66 -7.43
C ALA A 312 -4.96 -14.31 -8.78
N THR A 313 -4.58 -13.66 -9.89
CA THR A 313 -4.74 -14.19 -11.25
C THR A 313 -3.91 -15.46 -11.43
N ALA A 314 -2.64 -15.45 -11.00
CA ALA A 314 -1.76 -16.61 -11.03
C ALA A 314 -2.31 -17.78 -10.20
N ALA A 315 -2.85 -17.50 -9.01
CA ALA A 315 -3.39 -18.50 -8.09
C ALA A 315 -4.65 -19.18 -8.63
N ALA A 316 -5.55 -18.41 -9.24
CA ALA A 316 -6.80 -18.91 -9.79
C ALA A 316 -6.65 -19.59 -11.17
N GLY A 317 -5.55 -19.34 -11.88
CA GLY A 317 -5.30 -19.89 -13.21
C GLY A 317 -6.37 -19.47 -14.22
N GLY A 318 -6.70 -20.36 -15.16
CA GLY A 318 -7.64 -20.10 -16.25
C GLY A 318 -9.07 -19.74 -15.84
N ALA A 319 -9.50 -20.06 -14.60
CA ALA A 319 -10.86 -19.82 -14.13
C ALA A 319 -11.19 -18.32 -13.97
N LEU A 320 -10.24 -17.51 -13.48
CA LEU A 320 -10.44 -16.06 -13.36
C LEU A 320 -10.41 -15.39 -14.74
N GLN A 321 -9.48 -15.82 -15.62
CA GLN A 321 -9.31 -15.30 -16.97
C GLN A 321 -10.59 -15.41 -17.81
N GLN A 322 -11.33 -16.53 -17.66
CA GLN A 322 -12.63 -16.75 -18.32
C GLN A 322 -13.73 -15.81 -17.82
N THR A 323 -13.71 -15.42 -16.53
CA THR A 323 -14.67 -14.48 -15.95
C THR A 323 -14.35 -13.00 -16.23
N LEU A 324 -13.09 -12.68 -16.54
CA LEU A 324 -12.61 -11.33 -16.89
C LEU A 324 -12.82 -10.96 -18.38
N ASN A 325 -13.63 -11.72 -19.12
CA ASN A 325 -13.88 -11.53 -20.56
C ASN A 325 -12.61 -11.55 -21.45
N ASP A 326 -11.55 -12.25 -21.06
CA ASP A 326 -10.39 -12.49 -21.93
C ASP A 326 -10.33 -13.99 -22.29
N PRO A 327 -11.03 -14.42 -23.36
CA PRO A 327 -11.33 -15.83 -23.62
C PRO A 327 -10.15 -16.64 -24.22
N ALA A 328 -8.90 -16.21 -24.05
CA ALA A 328 -7.79 -16.84 -24.73
C ALA A 328 -7.03 -17.85 -23.84
N PRO A 329 -6.86 -19.11 -24.29
CA PRO A 329 -5.87 -20.01 -23.72
C PRO A 329 -4.46 -19.41 -23.83
N ALA A 330 -3.51 -19.88 -23.01
CA ALA A 330 -2.13 -19.40 -22.95
C ALA A 330 -1.59 -19.07 -24.36
N GLN A 331 -1.49 -17.77 -24.65
CA GLN A 331 -1.08 -17.30 -25.96
C GLN A 331 0.44 -17.37 -26.02
N VAL A 332 0.98 -18.08 -27.02
CA VAL A 332 2.41 -18.04 -27.33
C VAL A 332 2.79 -16.62 -27.75
N ALA A 333 3.92 -16.11 -27.26
CA ALA A 333 4.47 -14.85 -27.73
C ALA A 333 4.86 -14.95 -29.21
N ALA A 334 4.03 -14.40 -30.08
CA ALA A 334 4.15 -14.54 -31.54
C ALA A 334 4.00 -13.22 -32.30
N LEU A 335 3.58 -12.15 -31.62
CA LEU A 335 3.47 -10.82 -32.20
C LEU A 335 4.75 -10.02 -31.93
N PRO A 336 5.13 -9.08 -32.82
CA PRO A 336 6.21 -8.15 -32.53
C PRO A 336 5.82 -7.21 -31.38
N LEU A 337 6.82 -6.56 -30.78
CA LEU A 337 6.58 -5.50 -29.81
C LEU A 337 5.60 -4.43 -30.38
N PRO A 338 4.61 -4.00 -29.59
CA PRO A 338 3.76 -2.87 -29.96
C PRO A 338 4.58 -1.57 -30.02
N ALA A 339 4.06 -0.56 -30.73
CA ALA A 339 4.73 0.73 -30.84
C ALA A 339 4.73 1.48 -29.50
N SER A 340 5.85 2.10 -29.16
CA SER A 340 6.00 2.99 -28.00
C SER A 340 5.07 4.21 -28.09
N PRO A 341 4.83 4.94 -26.99
CA PRO A 341 4.08 6.18 -27.06
C PRO A 341 4.76 7.16 -28.02
N ALA A 342 3.97 8.00 -28.67
CA ALA A 342 4.44 8.92 -29.71
C ALA A 342 5.16 10.14 -29.10
N TRP A 343 6.36 9.91 -28.56
CA TRP A 343 7.20 10.97 -28.00
C TRP A 343 7.71 11.92 -29.08
N GLN A 344 7.63 13.23 -28.81
CA GLN A 344 8.33 14.24 -29.57
C GLN A 344 9.71 14.48 -28.97
N SER A 345 10.68 14.88 -29.80
CA SER A 345 12.00 15.25 -29.30
C SER A 345 11.89 16.38 -28.28
N PRO A 346 12.68 16.35 -27.18
CA PRO A 346 12.66 17.39 -26.17
C PRO A 346 12.81 18.77 -26.81
N MET A 347 11.92 19.70 -26.45
CA MET A 347 11.95 21.07 -26.96
C MET A 347 12.96 21.96 -26.22
N ALA A 348 13.69 21.42 -25.23
CA ALA A 348 14.60 22.22 -24.44
C ALA A 348 15.71 22.82 -25.30
N THR A 349 15.82 24.13 -25.23
CA THR A 349 16.89 24.87 -25.87
C THR A 349 18.05 24.90 -24.89
N ALA A 350 19.21 24.38 -25.30
CA ALA A 350 20.41 24.43 -24.49
C ALA A 350 20.68 25.89 -24.04
N PRO A 351 21.16 26.11 -22.80
CA PRO A 351 21.49 27.44 -22.33
C PRO A 351 22.56 28.09 -23.23
N VAL A 352 22.53 29.41 -23.34
CA VAL A 352 23.46 30.18 -24.20
C VAL A 352 24.92 30.01 -23.76
N GLU A 353 25.14 29.86 -22.46
CA GLU A 353 26.42 29.51 -21.86
C GLU A 353 26.31 28.13 -21.21
N THR A 354 27.23 27.22 -21.55
CA THR A 354 27.28 25.88 -20.95
C THR A 354 27.73 25.99 -19.48
N PRO A 355 26.93 25.53 -18.51
CA PRO A 355 27.29 25.59 -17.10
C PRO A 355 28.48 24.66 -16.79
N ALA A 356 29.14 24.90 -15.66
CA ALA A 356 30.14 23.98 -15.15
C ALA A 356 29.51 22.62 -14.82
N MET A 357 30.11 21.55 -15.33
CA MET A 357 29.64 20.17 -15.16
C MET A 357 30.65 19.38 -14.34
N GLU A 358 30.15 18.44 -13.56
CA GLU A 358 30.99 17.48 -12.86
C GLU A 358 31.46 16.34 -13.79
N VAL A 359 32.67 15.83 -13.51
CA VAL A 359 33.31 14.74 -14.28
C VAL A 359 32.45 13.47 -14.34
N LEU A 360 31.70 13.19 -13.27
CA LEU A 360 30.82 12.02 -13.21
C LEU A 360 29.77 12.04 -14.32
N ALA A 361 29.07 13.17 -14.52
CA ALA A 361 27.98 13.29 -15.49
C ALA A 361 28.43 13.11 -16.95
N GLU A 362 29.71 13.34 -17.25
CA GLU A 362 30.34 13.10 -18.56
C GLU A 362 30.47 11.60 -18.90
N HIS A 363 30.23 10.72 -17.92
CA HIS A 363 30.32 9.27 -18.09
C HIS A 363 28.97 8.56 -17.87
N VAL A 364 27.90 9.30 -17.57
CA VAL A 364 26.57 8.73 -17.32
C VAL A 364 25.82 8.61 -18.65
N PRO A 365 25.23 7.45 -18.98
CA PRO A 365 24.34 7.34 -20.13
C PRO A 365 23.09 8.23 -19.99
N PRO A 366 22.64 8.94 -21.05
CA PRO A 366 21.47 9.83 -21.01
C PRO A 366 20.18 9.16 -20.51
N GLU A 367 20.01 7.86 -20.77
CA GLU A 367 18.87 7.06 -20.36
C GLU A 367 18.88 6.61 -18.88
N CYS A 368 19.82 7.10 -18.07
CA CYS A 368 19.92 6.79 -16.64
C CYS A 368 19.41 7.94 -15.75
N PHE A 369 18.80 7.59 -14.62
CA PHE A 369 18.74 8.52 -13.50
C PHE A 369 20.15 8.70 -12.92
N TYR A 370 20.36 9.82 -12.27
CA TYR A 370 21.65 10.21 -11.73
C TYR A 370 21.50 10.83 -10.33
N LEU A 371 21.92 10.09 -9.32
CA LEU A 371 21.90 10.51 -7.92
C LEU A 371 23.34 10.72 -7.43
N ARG A 372 23.79 11.96 -7.40
CA ARG A 372 25.14 12.38 -7.05
C ARG A 372 25.21 12.86 -5.59
N TYR A 373 26.27 12.50 -4.88
CA TYR A 373 26.50 12.95 -3.50
C TYR A 373 27.45 14.16 -3.39
N GLY A 374 28.20 14.49 -4.44
CA GLY A 374 29.14 15.62 -4.46
C GLY A 374 30.45 15.35 -3.72
N SER A 375 30.44 14.46 -2.72
CA SER A 375 31.61 13.95 -2.02
C SER A 375 31.33 12.56 -1.42
N PHE A 376 32.39 11.81 -1.11
CA PHE A 376 32.24 10.54 -0.39
C PHE A 376 31.71 10.71 1.04
N GLU A 377 31.98 11.86 1.69
CA GLU A 377 31.49 12.16 3.04
C GLU A 377 29.97 12.35 3.07
N ASN A 378 29.41 12.97 2.04
CA ASN A 378 27.97 13.13 1.88
C ASN A 378 27.27 11.78 1.67
N TYR A 379 27.89 10.85 0.92
CA TYR A 379 27.40 9.47 0.81
C TYR A 379 27.40 8.77 2.18
N LEU A 380 28.48 8.90 2.97
CA LEU A 380 28.54 8.31 4.31
C LEU A 380 27.44 8.87 5.21
N TRP A 381 27.19 10.18 5.18
CA TRP A 381 26.08 10.80 5.92
C TRP A 381 24.73 10.26 5.48
N PHE A 382 24.47 10.18 4.17
CA PHE A 382 23.20 9.66 3.64
C PHE A 382 22.96 8.21 4.07
N ARG A 383 24.01 7.37 4.01
CA ARG A 383 23.90 5.99 4.50
C ARG A 383 23.66 5.92 5.99
N ASP A 384 24.38 6.72 6.79
CA ASP A 384 24.23 6.71 8.24
C ASP A 384 22.83 7.21 8.66
N LEU A 385 22.29 8.22 7.97
CA LEU A 385 20.89 8.65 8.12
C LEU A 385 19.92 7.49 7.82
N THR A 386 20.16 6.75 6.74
CA THR A 386 19.31 5.61 6.36
C THR A 386 19.36 4.48 7.39
N LEU A 387 20.54 4.16 7.93
CA LEU A 387 20.73 3.12 8.96
C LEU A 387 20.09 3.50 10.30
N GLU A 388 20.19 4.77 10.71
CA GLU A 388 19.61 5.30 11.95
C GLU A 388 18.10 5.06 12.05
N TYR A 389 17.41 5.02 10.90
CA TYR A 389 15.96 4.82 10.82
C TYR A 389 15.57 3.45 10.25
N GLY A 390 16.39 2.43 10.45
CA GLY A 390 16.07 1.03 10.13
C GLY A 390 16.40 0.62 8.70
N GLY A 391 17.35 1.28 8.06
CA GLY A 391 17.87 0.92 6.73
C GLY A 391 17.04 1.41 5.55
N ASP A 392 15.98 2.18 5.80
CA ASP A 392 15.12 2.74 4.75
C ASP A 392 14.45 4.04 5.25
N ILE A 393 14.70 5.16 4.55
CA ILE A 393 14.08 6.47 4.85
C ILE A 393 12.55 6.37 4.76
N SER A 394 12.00 5.46 3.95
CA SER A 394 10.55 5.23 3.89
C SER A 394 9.97 4.77 5.24
N ARG A 395 10.77 4.14 6.12
CA ARG A 395 10.34 3.76 7.49
C ARG A 395 10.20 4.96 8.43
N MET A 396 10.85 6.08 8.13
CA MET A 396 10.69 7.31 8.93
C MET A 396 9.23 7.80 8.93
N ILE A 397 8.48 7.46 7.89
CA ILE A 397 7.12 7.91 7.62
C ILE A 397 6.13 6.73 7.56
N THR A 398 6.55 5.54 7.11
CA THR A 398 5.68 4.37 6.91
C THR A 398 5.93 3.27 7.95
N LEU A 399 4.90 2.99 8.77
CA LEU A 399 4.91 1.94 9.80
C LEU A 399 4.59 0.56 9.19
N ARG A 400 5.39 0.11 8.22
CA ARG A 400 5.13 -1.15 7.48
C ARG A 400 5.53 -2.40 8.29
N GLY A 401 4.72 -3.45 8.18
CA GLY A 401 4.94 -4.76 8.82
C GLY A 401 5.96 -5.68 8.13
N ILE A 402 6.62 -5.22 7.07
CA ILE A 402 7.67 -5.95 6.36
C ILE A 402 8.91 -5.06 6.27
N SER A 403 10.07 -5.60 6.62
CA SER A 403 11.34 -4.90 6.47
C SER A 403 11.74 -4.83 4.99
N ASN A 404 11.97 -3.63 4.44
CA ASN A 404 12.68 -3.52 3.18
C ASN A 404 14.20 -3.60 3.44
N GLU A 405 14.87 -4.62 2.90
CA GLU A 405 16.34 -4.81 2.96
C GLU A 405 16.98 -4.52 1.59
N SER A 406 16.30 -3.78 0.70
CA SER A 406 16.74 -3.54 -0.68
C SER A 406 18.13 -2.90 -0.79
N ALA A 407 18.50 -1.99 0.13
CA ALA A 407 19.84 -1.40 0.17
C ALA A 407 20.92 -2.46 0.48
N GLU A 408 20.75 -3.24 1.54
CA GLU A 408 21.70 -4.31 1.91
C GLU A 408 21.80 -5.40 0.83
N ARG A 409 20.66 -5.72 0.20
CA ARG A 409 20.59 -6.66 -0.92
C ARG A 409 21.38 -6.14 -2.11
N LEU A 410 21.25 -4.86 -2.44
CA LEU A 410 22.01 -4.22 -3.52
C LEU A 410 23.51 -4.20 -3.22
N GLU A 411 23.93 -3.79 -2.01
CA GLU A 411 25.34 -3.81 -1.61
C GLU A 411 25.94 -5.22 -1.71
N ARG A 412 25.19 -6.24 -1.26
CA ARG A 412 25.54 -7.65 -1.39
C ARG A 412 25.63 -8.10 -2.85
N GLN A 413 24.68 -7.67 -3.68
CA GLN A 413 24.65 -8.01 -5.11
C GLN A 413 25.83 -7.42 -5.88
N LEU A 414 26.17 -6.17 -5.60
CA LEU A 414 27.32 -5.48 -6.20
C LEU A 414 28.67 -5.92 -5.60
N GLY A 415 28.66 -6.55 -4.43
CA GLY A 415 29.88 -6.94 -3.70
C GLY A 415 30.67 -5.74 -3.19
N VAL A 416 30.00 -4.63 -2.90
CA VAL A 416 30.59 -3.37 -2.41
C VAL A 416 30.20 -3.22 -0.95
N GLN A 417 30.98 -3.80 -0.04
CA GLN A 417 30.77 -3.64 1.40
C GLN A 417 31.62 -2.50 1.94
N THR A 418 31.01 -1.58 2.67
CA THR A 418 31.76 -0.50 3.32
C THR A 418 32.16 -0.88 4.73
N ASN A 419 33.40 -1.32 4.92
CA ASN A 419 33.96 -1.64 6.22
C ASN A 419 34.54 -0.39 6.91
N ALA A 420 34.82 -0.46 8.21
CA ALA A 420 35.39 0.66 8.98
C ALA A 420 36.67 1.24 8.34
N MET A 421 37.49 0.39 7.71
CA MET A 421 38.70 0.82 6.99
C MET A 421 38.37 1.59 5.69
N SER A 422 37.36 1.19 4.93
CA SER A 422 36.95 1.93 3.73
C SER A 422 36.19 3.22 4.06
N ARG A 423 35.52 3.31 5.23
CA ARG A 423 35.02 4.60 5.76
C ARG A 423 36.14 5.60 6.04
N LEU A 424 37.22 5.16 6.68
CA LEU A 424 38.36 6.02 7.06
C LEU A 424 39.23 6.43 5.87
N LEU A 425 39.47 5.52 4.93
CA LEU A 425 40.35 5.77 3.78
C LEU A 425 39.58 6.23 2.52
N GLY A 426 38.26 6.02 2.47
CA GLY A 426 37.41 6.38 1.34
C GLY A 426 37.59 7.83 0.87
N PRO A 427 37.45 8.84 1.74
CA PRO A 427 37.63 10.25 1.36
C PRO A 427 39.02 10.59 0.81
N SER A 428 40.05 9.78 1.11
CA SER A 428 41.41 9.99 0.60
C SER A 428 41.63 9.43 -0.82
N VAL A 429 40.77 8.50 -1.26
CA VAL A 429 40.90 7.80 -2.55
C VAL A 429 39.76 8.12 -3.52
N ILE A 430 38.57 8.44 -2.99
CA ILE A 430 37.35 8.78 -3.74
C ILE A 430 37.09 10.28 -3.59
N GLU A 431 36.92 10.96 -4.72
CA GLU A 431 36.56 12.38 -4.77
C GLU A 431 35.05 12.56 -4.66
N ASP A 432 34.31 11.83 -5.48
CA ASP A 432 32.86 11.91 -5.59
C ASP A 432 32.27 10.53 -5.92
N GLN A 433 30.98 10.36 -5.65
CA GLN A 433 30.24 9.13 -5.91
C GLN A 433 28.83 9.47 -6.40
N ALA A 434 28.32 8.64 -7.31
CA ALA A 434 26.94 8.69 -7.76
C ALA A 434 26.34 7.28 -7.86
N LEU A 435 25.02 7.21 -7.72
CA LEU A 435 24.21 6.05 -8.06
C LEU A 435 23.52 6.34 -9.40
N ILE A 436 23.63 5.43 -10.35
CA ILE A 436 23.00 5.53 -11.67
C ILE A 436 22.19 4.27 -11.96
N GLY A 437 21.13 4.41 -12.73
CA GLY A 437 20.33 3.27 -13.14
C GLY A 437 19.24 3.65 -14.12
N ARG A 438 18.57 2.64 -14.67
CA ARG A 438 17.47 2.87 -15.62
C ARG A 438 16.08 2.73 -14.99
N ASP A 439 16.02 2.22 -13.77
CA ASP A 439 14.79 2.00 -13.03
C ASP A 439 15.02 1.97 -11.52
N LEU A 440 13.98 2.27 -10.75
CA LEU A 440 14.01 2.31 -9.28
C LEU A 440 13.37 1.07 -8.63
N TYR A 441 13.16 -0.02 -9.38
CA TYR A 441 12.45 -1.21 -8.90
C TYR A 441 13.39 -2.13 -8.11
N LEU A 442 13.87 -1.64 -6.96
CA LEU A 442 14.93 -2.27 -6.15
C LEU A 442 14.51 -3.63 -5.57
N ASP A 443 13.21 -3.80 -5.30
CA ASP A 443 12.69 -4.97 -4.57
C ASP A 443 12.89 -6.29 -5.34
N ASP A 444 12.97 -6.27 -6.67
CA ASP A 444 13.21 -7.49 -7.49
C ASP A 444 14.51 -7.49 -8.29
N GLY A 445 15.35 -6.46 -8.16
CA GLY A 445 16.63 -6.34 -8.89
C GLY A 445 16.56 -5.31 -10.01
N ALA A 446 16.65 -4.04 -9.64
CA ALA A 446 16.71 -2.91 -10.58
C ALA A 446 17.98 -2.93 -11.44
N SER A 447 17.95 -2.25 -12.57
CA SER A 447 19.14 -1.99 -13.40
C SER A 447 19.92 -0.81 -12.81
N ILE A 448 20.97 -1.08 -12.02
CA ILE A 448 21.62 -0.04 -11.21
C ILE A 448 23.14 -0.25 -11.04
N GLY A 449 23.86 0.84 -10.79
CA GLY A 449 25.29 0.83 -10.52
C GLY A 449 25.79 2.01 -9.72
N VAL A 450 26.92 1.82 -9.06
CA VAL A 450 27.64 2.84 -8.30
C VAL A 450 28.84 3.31 -9.12
N LEU A 451 28.85 4.60 -9.42
CA LEU A 451 29.89 5.28 -10.15
C LEU A 451 30.79 6.07 -9.19
N PHE A 452 32.11 5.85 -9.28
CA PHE A 452 33.10 6.50 -8.44
C PHE A 452 33.99 7.41 -9.27
N HIS A 453 34.19 8.65 -8.83
CA HIS A 453 35.25 9.52 -9.31
C HIS A 453 36.46 9.37 -8.38
N ALA A 454 37.55 8.79 -8.88
CA ALA A 454 38.70 8.45 -8.07
C ALA A 454 39.76 9.56 -8.06
N LYS A 455 40.22 9.95 -6.87
CA LYS A 455 41.46 10.75 -6.70
C LYS A 455 42.68 9.97 -7.17
N ASN A 456 42.67 8.66 -6.94
CA ASN A 456 43.70 7.73 -7.40
C ASN A 456 43.07 6.41 -7.88
N VAL A 457 42.90 6.31 -9.21
CA VAL A 457 42.26 5.17 -9.88
C VAL A 457 42.99 3.85 -9.56
N PHE A 458 44.32 3.85 -9.52
CA PHE A 458 45.10 2.64 -9.26
C PHE A 458 44.82 2.07 -7.86
N LEU A 459 44.81 2.94 -6.83
CA LEU A 459 44.53 2.51 -5.46
C LEU A 459 43.08 2.02 -5.31
N LEU A 460 42.12 2.73 -5.89
CA LEU A 460 40.71 2.34 -5.84
C LEU A 460 40.49 0.98 -6.53
N ARG A 461 41.01 0.83 -7.75
CA ARG A 461 40.95 -0.42 -8.53
C ARG A 461 41.56 -1.59 -7.80
N SER A 462 42.76 -1.41 -7.22
CA SER A 462 43.43 -2.46 -6.45
C SER A 462 42.63 -2.86 -5.21
N SER A 463 42.03 -1.89 -4.51
CA SER A 463 41.16 -2.17 -3.36
C SER A 463 39.93 -2.97 -3.77
N LEU A 464 39.18 -2.50 -4.77
CA LEU A 464 37.96 -3.17 -5.27
C LEU A 464 38.27 -4.58 -5.77
N ASN A 465 39.35 -4.79 -6.52
CA ASN A 465 39.75 -6.12 -6.98
C ASN A 465 40.23 -7.03 -5.84
N SER A 466 40.85 -6.49 -4.79
CA SER A 466 41.22 -7.27 -3.61
C SER A 466 39.98 -7.80 -2.90
N ASP A 467 38.97 -6.95 -2.69
CA ASP A 467 37.73 -7.33 -2.01
C ASP A 467 36.92 -8.32 -2.83
N ARG A 468 36.84 -8.13 -4.15
CA ARG A 468 36.18 -9.07 -5.07
C ARG A 468 36.86 -10.43 -5.13
N THR A 469 38.20 -10.46 -5.14
CA THR A 469 38.97 -11.72 -5.10
C THR A 469 38.73 -12.46 -3.78
N LYS A 470 38.81 -11.76 -2.63
CA LYS A 470 38.50 -12.36 -1.33
C LYS A 470 37.08 -12.93 -1.27
N LEU A 471 36.11 -12.20 -1.80
CA LEU A 471 34.72 -12.64 -1.83
C LEU A 471 34.56 -13.89 -2.71
N ALA A 472 35.19 -13.93 -3.89
CA ALA A 472 35.20 -15.10 -4.76
C ALA A 472 35.88 -16.32 -4.11
N ASP A 473 37.03 -16.12 -3.45
CA ASP A 473 37.78 -17.19 -2.78
C ASP A 473 37.06 -17.73 -1.52
N SER A 474 36.16 -16.93 -0.92
CA SER A 474 35.40 -17.32 0.27
C SER A 474 34.17 -18.19 -0.03
N ASN A 475 33.74 -18.28 -1.28
CA ASN A 475 32.49 -18.95 -1.66
C ASN A 475 32.57 -19.58 -3.04
N ASP A 476 32.63 -20.93 -3.09
CA ASP A 476 32.70 -21.72 -4.33
C ASP A 476 31.53 -21.50 -5.29
N ALA A 477 30.40 -20.93 -4.83
CA ALA A 477 29.26 -20.57 -5.69
C ALA A 477 29.50 -19.27 -6.49
N LEU A 478 30.57 -18.53 -6.21
CA LEU A 478 30.94 -17.30 -6.87
C LEU A 478 32.04 -17.51 -7.90
N THR A 479 31.88 -16.88 -9.05
CA THR A 479 32.89 -16.90 -10.11
C THR A 479 33.32 -15.49 -10.43
N LEU A 480 34.63 -15.25 -10.45
CA LEU A 480 35.24 -14.00 -10.90
C LEU A 480 35.95 -14.24 -12.23
N LYS A 481 35.51 -13.58 -13.30
CA LYS A 481 36.07 -13.75 -14.66
C LYS A 481 36.16 -12.43 -15.40
N LYS A 482 37.11 -12.32 -16.33
CA LYS A 482 37.10 -11.26 -17.34
C LYS A 482 36.04 -11.58 -18.40
N VAL A 483 35.32 -10.57 -18.85
CA VAL A 483 34.29 -10.67 -19.89
C VAL A 483 34.49 -9.55 -20.90
N ASP A 484 34.33 -9.87 -22.18
CA ASP A 484 34.35 -8.88 -23.25
C ASP A 484 32.92 -8.37 -23.48
N LEU A 485 32.77 -7.05 -23.38
CA LEU A 485 31.56 -6.30 -23.74
C LEU A 485 31.73 -5.74 -25.16
N GLN A 486 30.69 -5.14 -25.73
CA GLN A 486 30.73 -4.62 -27.09
C GLN A 486 31.71 -3.43 -27.19
N HIS A 487 31.72 -2.58 -26.16
CA HIS A 487 32.52 -1.35 -26.14
C HIS A 487 33.77 -1.45 -25.25
N GLY A 488 34.12 -2.62 -24.72
CA GLY A 488 35.37 -2.83 -23.98
C GLY A 488 35.35 -4.03 -23.06
N SER A 489 36.34 -4.17 -22.19
CA SER A 489 36.46 -5.31 -21.26
C SER A 489 35.94 -4.97 -19.87
N ALA A 490 35.29 -5.93 -19.22
CA ALA A 490 34.87 -5.85 -17.82
C ALA A 490 35.38 -7.04 -16.99
N THR A 491 35.28 -6.93 -15.67
CA THR A 491 35.33 -8.12 -14.79
C THR A 491 33.95 -8.38 -14.21
N LEU A 492 33.51 -9.64 -14.26
CA LEU A 492 32.22 -10.09 -13.73
C LEU A 492 32.46 -10.98 -12.51
N LEU A 493 31.92 -10.57 -11.38
CA LEU A 493 31.72 -11.40 -10.19
C LEU A 493 30.25 -11.84 -10.17
N ARG A 494 29.98 -13.14 -10.21
CA ARG A 494 28.60 -13.65 -10.33
C ARG A 494 28.36 -14.99 -9.62
N SER A 495 27.17 -15.13 -9.02
CA SER A 495 26.54 -16.41 -8.64
C SER A 495 25.57 -16.90 -9.73
N SER A 496 25.28 -18.21 -9.77
CA SER A 496 24.35 -18.79 -10.76
C SER A 496 22.93 -18.22 -10.68
N ASP A 497 22.49 -17.82 -9.49
CA ASP A 497 21.15 -17.30 -9.16
C ASP A 497 21.06 -15.77 -9.13
N ASN A 498 22.12 -15.05 -9.55
CA ASN A 498 22.22 -13.59 -9.59
C ASN A 498 22.16 -12.85 -8.23
N ARG A 499 22.19 -13.56 -7.09
CA ARG A 499 22.35 -12.96 -5.76
C ARG A 499 23.62 -12.12 -5.63
N VAL A 500 24.67 -12.53 -6.32
CA VAL A 500 25.83 -11.69 -6.62
C VAL A 500 25.89 -11.55 -8.12
N ARG A 501 25.91 -10.31 -8.60
CA ARG A 501 26.06 -9.98 -10.02
C ARG A 501 26.65 -8.59 -10.09
N SER A 502 27.94 -8.53 -10.41
CA SER A 502 28.70 -7.28 -10.32
C SER A 502 29.73 -7.18 -11.43
N PHE A 503 29.44 -6.34 -12.41
CA PHE A 503 30.36 -5.87 -13.44
C PHE A 503 31.18 -4.71 -12.89
N LEU A 504 32.49 -4.76 -13.10
CA LEU A 504 33.40 -3.64 -12.84
C LEU A 504 34.03 -3.22 -14.16
N VAL A 505 33.83 -1.96 -14.53
CA VAL A 505 34.38 -1.30 -15.72
C VAL A 505 35.02 0.04 -15.34
N GLU A 506 35.95 0.50 -16.16
CA GLU A 506 36.73 1.72 -15.90
C GLU A 506 36.85 2.55 -17.18
N ALA A 507 36.70 3.87 -17.04
CA ALA A 507 36.96 4.85 -18.07
C ALA A 507 37.57 6.11 -17.44
N GLY A 508 38.79 6.48 -17.83
CA GLY A 508 39.47 7.66 -17.30
C GLY A 508 39.69 7.62 -15.78
N SER A 509 39.24 8.66 -15.06
CA SER A 509 39.26 8.71 -13.59
C SER A 509 38.05 8.05 -12.93
N CYS A 510 37.13 7.50 -13.72
CA CYS A 510 35.87 6.95 -13.26
C CYS A 510 35.87 5.41 -13.26
N ILE A 511 35.35 4.82 -12.17
CA ILE A 511 35.12 3.37 -12.05
C ILE A 511 33.64 3.12 -11.78
N LEU A 512 33.02 2.26 -12.57
CA LEU A 512 31.62 1.86 -12.40
C LEU A 512 31.54 0.40 -11.91
N VAL A 513 30.73 0.18 -10.87
CA VAL A 513 30.33 -1.15 -10.39
C VAL A 513 28.81 -1.29 -10.54
N THR A 514 28.33 -2.19 -11.40
CA THR A 514 26.90 -2.32 -11.73
C THR A 514 26.45 -3.78 -11.81
N ASN A 515 25.16 -4.05 -11.54
CA ASN A 515 24.57 -5.37 -11.73
C ASN A 515 24.08 -5.62 -13.16
N SER A 516 24.06 -4.60 -14.02
CA SER A 516 23.60 -4.68 -15.40
C SER A 516 24.76 -4.68 -16.39
N LYS A 517 24.74 -5.67 -17.29
CA LYS A 517 25.64 -5.72 -18.45
C LYS A 517 25.39 -4.52 -19.36
N THR A 518 24.13 -4.16 -19.59
CA THR A 518 23.73 -3.05 -20.46
C THR A 518 24.27 -1.73 -19.95
N ILE A 519 24.15 -1.43 -18.65
CA ILE A 519 24.73 -0.19 -18.08
C ILE A 519 26.26 -0.20 -18.18
N ALA A 520 26.91 -1.34 -17.91
CA ALA A 520 28.37 -1.44 -18.01
C ALA A 520 28.89 -1.18 -19.43
N ASP A 521 28.19 -1.69 -20.45
CA ASP A 521 28.54 -1.48 -21.85
C ASP A 521 28.26 -0.04 -22.30
N ARG A 522 27.10 0.52 -21.93
CA ARG A 522 26.73 1.91 -22.21
C ARG A 522 27.68 2.92 -21.58
N PHE A 523 28.15 2.66 -20.36
CA PHE A 523 29.18 3.47 -19.70
C PHE A 523 30.48 3.54 -20.53
N LEU A 524 30.91 2.41 -21.10
CA LEU A 524 32.11 2.36 -21.96
C LEU A 524 31.87 3.04 -23.31
N GLU A 525 30.67 2.92 -23.87
CA GLU A 525 30.28 3.59 -25.11
C GLU A 525 30.28 5.11 -24.93
N VAL A 526 29.65 5.62 -23.87
CA VAL A 526 29.61 7.06 -23.55
C VAL A 526 31.02 7.64 -23.41
N ALA A 527 31.94 6.89 -22.78
CA ALA A 527 33.33 7.31 -22.66
C ALA A 527 34.07 7.40 -24.02
N GLN A 528 33.59 6.72 -25.06
CA GLN A 528 34.15 6.76 -26.41
C GLN A 528 33.48 7.81 -27.30
N THR A 529 32.15 7.95 -27.20
CA THR A 529 31.36 8.83 -28.07
C THR A 529 31.24 10.25 -27.53
N GLY A 530 31.29 10.41 -26.20
CA GLY A 530 31.00 11.68 -25.51
C GLY A 530 29.50 12.01 -25.40
N GLU A 531 28.60 11.12 -25.87
CA GLU A 531 27.14 11.26 -25.79
C GLU A 531 26.63 10.97 -24.38
N SER A 532 27.10 11.76 -23.43
CA SER A 532 26.82 11.62 -22.00
C SER A 532 25.60 12.40 -21.56
N LEU A 533 25.12 12.13 -20.35
CA LEU A 533 24.10 12.92 -19.68
C LEU A 533 24.50 14.41 -19.63
N ALA A 534 25.78 14.71 -19.37
CA ALA A 534 26.31 16.07 -19.38
C ALA A 534 26.20 16.79 -20.74
N ALA A 535 26.17 16.04 -21.84
CA ALA A 535 26.04 16.58 -23.19
C ALA A 535 24.58 16.91 -23.57
N THR A 536 23.59 16.46 -22.79
CA THR A 536 22.17 16.71 -23.08
C THR A 536 21.77 18.16 -22.76
N ALA A 537 20.91 18.74 -23.59
CA ALA A 537 20.42 20.10 -23.39
C ALA A 537 19.61 20.26 -22.10
N ASP A 538 18.78 19.25 -21.77
CA ASP A 538 17.97 19.21 -20.55
C ASP A 538 18.84 19.20 -19.29
N PHE A 539 19.91 18.40 -19.26
CA PHE A 539 20.80 18.35 -18.09
C PHE A 539 21.65 19.61 -17.96
N GLN A 540 22.08 20.22 -19.07
CA GLN A 540 22.72 21.54 -19.05
C GLN A 540 21.76 22.62 -18.53
N LEU A 541 20.49 22.58 -18.93
CA LEU A 541 19.49 23.49 -18.41
C LEU A 541 19.27 23.28 -16.90
N ALA A 542 19.14 22.03 -16.45
CA ALA A 542 19.05 21.67 -15.04
C ALA A 542 20.25 22.18 -14.22
N ARG A 543 21.47 22.05 -14.75
CA ARG A 543 22.69 22.58 -14.11
C ARG A 543 22.77 24.10 -14.12
N SER A 544 22.10 24.78 -15.03
CA SER A 544 21.98 26.24 -14.99
C SER A 544 21.09 26.73 -13.85
N TYR A 545 20.08 25.94 -13.47
CA TYR A 545 19.21 26.24 -12.31
C TYR A 545 19.81 25.77 -10.98
N MET A 546 20.53 24.64 -10.99
CA MET A 546 21.23 24.09 -9.83
C MET A 546 22.74 23.97 -10.09
N PRO A 547 23.47 25.12 -10.08
CA PRO A 547 24.89 25.14 -10.37
C PRO A 547 25.73 24.54 -9.23
N LEU A 548 26.96 24.12 -9.53
CA LEU A 548 27.82 23.38 -8.60
C LEU A 548 28.15 24.17 -7.32
N GLU A 549 28.15 25.50 -7.38
CA GLU A 549 28.44 26.40 -6.26
C GLU A 549 27.40 26.30 -5.13
N ARG A 550 26.19 25.79 -5.43
CA ARG A 550 25.18 25.49 -4.39
C ARG A 550 25.66 24.43 -3.40
N ASN A 551 26.64 23.60 -3.77
CA ASN A 551 27.19 22.53 -2.93
C ASN A 551 26.09 21.64 -2.31
N ASP A 552 25.09 21.28 -3.12
CA ASP A 552 24.03 20.37 -2.68
C ASP A 552 24.65 19.04 -2.21
N THR A 553 24.22 18.57 -1.04
CA THR A 553 24.65 17.31 -0.42
C THR A 553 24.18 16.10 -1.24
N ILE A 554 23.00 16.22 -1.85
CA ILE A 554 22.48 15.26 -2.83
C ILE A 554 21.96 16.05 -4.02
N PHE A 555 22.32 15.62 -5.22
CA PHE A 555 21.75 16.09 -6.47
C PHE A 555 21.17 14.89 -7.23
N ALA A 556 19.85 14.83 -7.35
CA ALA A 556 19.14 13.80 -8.10
C ALA A 556 18.60 14.38 -9.39
N TYR A 557 18.83 13.67 -10.50
CA TYR A 557 18.31 14.01 -11.82
C TYR A 557 17.66 12.78 -12.44
N PHE A 558 16.40 12.92 -12.84
CA PHE A 558 15.65 11.91 -13.59
C PHE A 558 15.45 12.44 -15.01
N SER A 559 16.19 11.88 -15.96
CA SER A 559 16.16 12.34 -17.36
C SER A 559 14.83 12.01 -18.01
N ALA A 560 14.46 12.80 -19.02
CA ALA A 560 13.28 12.53 -19.84
C ALA A 560 13.39 11.15 -20.50
N GLU A 561 14.58 10.77 -20.99
CA GLU A 561 14.87 9.48 -21.60
C GLU A 561 14.71 8.32 -20.62
N MET A 562 15.12 8.49 -19.36
CA MET A 562 14.91 7.49 -18.32
C MET A 562 13.41 7.30 -18.02
N LEU A 563 12.68 8.41 -17.84
CA LEU A 563 11.23 8.37 -17.56
C LEU A 563 10.44 7.77 -18.73
N GLN A 564 10.78 8.12 -19.97
CA GLN A 564 10.20 7.52 -21.18
C GLN A 564 10.56 6.04 -21.29
N GLY A 565 11.79 5.66 -20.91
CA GLY A 565 12.26 4.28 -20.84
C GLY A 565 11.42 3.38 -19.93
N LEU A 566 10.83 3.93 -18.86
CA LEU A 566 9.90 3.20 -17.97
C LEU A 566 8.54 2.91 -18.63
N LEU A 567 8.20 3.63 -19.71
CA LEU A 567 6.97 3.48 -20.47
C LEU A 567 7.16 2.71 -21.78
N GLU A 568 8.39 2.29 -22.09
CA GLU A 568 8.68 1.50 -23.29
C GLU A 568 8.05 0.09 -23.22
N PRO A 569 7.67 -0.50 -24.38
CA PRO A 569 6.93 -1.75 -24.43
C PRO A 569 7.74 -2.91 -23.86
N SER A 570 9.05 -2.93 -24.14
CA SER A 570 9.95 -3.95 -23.60
C SER A 570 10.05 -3.88 -22.07
N TYR A 571 10.05 -2.67 -21.49
CA TYR A 571 10.15 -2.48 -20.05
C TYR A 571 8.86 -2.90 -19.34
N LEU A 572 7.70 -2.35 -19.71
CA LEU A 572 6.43 -2.62 -19.03
C LEU A 572 5.98 -4.07 -19.17
N ILE A 573 6.21 -4.68 -20.34
CA ILE A 573 5.87 -6.09 -20.55
C ILE A 573 6.78 -6.99 -19.73
N GLU A 574 8.10 -6.72 -19.69
CA GLU A 574 9.00 -7.50 -18.85
C GLU A 574 8.71 -7.29 -17.35
N LEU A 575 8.38 -6.07 -16.92
CA LEU A 575 7.95 -5.79 -15.54
C LEU A 575 6.73 -6.65 -15.17
N ARG A 576 5.73 -6.71 -16.05
CA ARG A 576 4.57 -7.59 -15.88
C ARG A 576 4.94 -9.07 -15.77
N ARG A 577 5.83 -9.56 -16.64
CA ARG A 577 6.32 -10.95 -16.58
C ARG A 577 7.14 -11.24 -15.32
N ARG A 578 7.88 -10.26 -14.79
CA ARG A 578 8.62 -10.38 -13.51
C ARG A 578 7.66 -10.51 -12.32
N MET A 579 6.62 -9.69 -12.26
CA MET A 579 5.60 -9.80 -11.20
C MET A 579 4.89 -11.17 -11.27
N GLN A 580 4.60 -11.68 -12.47
CA GLN A 580 4.08 -13.04 -12.64
C GLN A 580 5.08 -14.10 -12.14
N ALA A 581 6.37 -13.93 -12.45
CA ALA A 581 7.41 -14.86 -12.00
C ALA A 581 7.56 -14.87 -10.46
N GLU A 582 7.44 -13.71 -9.83
CA GLU A 582 7.42 -13.55 -8.38
C GLU A 582 6.23 -14.29 -7.76
N ALA A 583 5.03 -14.07 -8.31
CA ALA A 583 3.81 -14.73 -7.88
C ALA A 583 3.93 -16.26 -8.01
N ASP A 584 4.41 -16.77 -9.14
CA ASP A 584 4.57 -18.21 -9.37
C ASP A 584 5.55 -18.84 -8.38
N ILE A 585 6.68 -18.17 -8.07
CA ILE A 585 7.63 -18.66 -7.06
C ILE A 585 6.96 -18.74 -5.68
N ALA A 586 6.19 -17.73 -5.29
CA ALA A 586 5.45 -17.73 -4.03
C ALA A 586 4.36 -18.82 -4.02
N LEU A 587 3.66 -19.05 -5.13
CA LEU A 587 2.65 -20.08 -5.28
C LEU A 587 3.23 -21.48 -5.11
N VAL A 588 4.37 -21.82 -5.72
CA VAL A 588 5.00 -23.13 -5.52
C VAL A 588 5.39 -23.35 -4.06
N ARG A 589 5.82 -22.30 -3.35
CA ARG A 589 6.11 -22.40 -1.90
C ARG A 589 4.85 -22.73 -1.11
N LEU A 590 3.79 -21.96 -1.32
CA LEU A 590 2.51 -22.16 -0.62
C LEU A 590 1.90 -23.52 -0.96
N ALA A 591 2.01 -23.95 -2.22
CA ALA A 591 1.56 -25.27 -2.67
C ALA A 591 2.34 -26.40 -2.02
N ARG A 592 3.67 -26.29 -1.86
CA ARG A 592 4.45 -27.27 -1.10
C ARG A 592 4.06 -27.32 0.37
N MET A 593 3.78 -26.17 0.99
CA MET A 593 3.31 -26.13 2.38
C MET A 593 1.95 -26.81 2.52
N ALA A 594 0.99 -26.47 1.66
CA ALA A 594 -0.33 -27.09 1.64
C ALA A 594 -0.26 -28.59 1.33
N ALA A 595 0.58 -29.01 0.38
CA ALA A 595 0.77 -30.40 0.04
C ALA A 595 1.36 -31.20 1.22
N ARG A 596 2.34 -30.62 1.94
CA ARG A 596 2.91 -31.23 3.16
C ARG A 596 1.88 -31.35 4.28
N SER A 597 1.05 -30.33 4.52
CA SER A 597 -0.02 -30.42 5.53
C SER A 597 -1.06 -31.49 5.21
N ASN A 598 -1.29 -31.74 3.91
CA ASN A 598 -2.24 -32.75 3.42
C ASN A 598 -1.61 -34.13 3.17
N ALA A 599 -0.30 -34.30 3.37
CA ALA A 599 0.41 -35.55 3.08
C ALA A 599 0.11 -36.65 4.12
N ILE A 600 0.04 -37.89 3.66
CA ILE A 600 -0.15 -39.07 4.51
C ILE A 600 1.14 -39.31 5.32
N PRO A 601 1.07 -39.59 6.64
CA PRO A 601 2.26 -39.86 7.45
C PRO A 601 3.12 -40.98 6.85
N GLY A 602 4.42 -40.73 6.68
CA GLY A 602 5.38 -41.71 6.18
C GLY A 602 5.52 -41.76 4.65
N GLU A 603 4.69 -41.03 3.90
CA GLU A 603 4.91 -40.82 2.47
C GLU A 603 5.90 -39.67 2.24
N PRO A 604 6.69 -39.72 1.14
CA PRO A 604 7.60 -38.63 0.80
C PRO A 604 6.81 -37.34 0.51
N PRO A 605 7.36 -36.16 0.85
CA PRO A 605 6.69 -34.90 0.57
C PRO A 605 6.52 -34.70 -0.93
N MET A 606 5.35 -34.24 -1.34
CA MET A 606 5.09 -33.83 -2.73
C MET A 606 5.82 -32.51 -3.01
N GLU A 607 6.93 -32.58 -3.72
CA GLU A 607 7.76 -31.41 -4.04
C GLU A 607 7.79 -31.04 -5.53
N GLU A 608 7.50 -32.00 -6.40
CA GLU A 608 7.50 -31.81 -7.86
C GLU A 608 6.30 -30.98 -8.31
N ILE A 609 6.54 -30.02 -9.20
CA ILE A 609 5.51 -29.06 -9.66
C ILE A 609 4.39 -29.80 -10.39
N ASP A 610 4.70 -30.76 -11.26
CA ASP A 610 3.70 -31.54 -12.00
C ASP A 610 2.78 -32.31 -11.06
N THR A 611 3.33 -32.92 -10.00
CA THR A 611 2.53 -33.59 -8.97
C THR A 611 1.63 -32.61 -8.20
N LEU A 612 2.10 -31.40 -7.94
CA LEU A 612 1.29 -30.36 -7.28
C LEU A 612 0.13 -29.90 -8.17
N ILE A 613 0.32 -29.86 -9.48
CA ILE A 613 -0.74 -29.58 -10.46
C ILE A 613 -1.76 -30.73 -10.48
N ASP A 614 -1.30 -31.96 -10.67
CA ASP A 614 -2.15 -33.16 -10.75
C ASP A 614 -3.04 -33.35 -9.51
N MET A 615 -2.51 -32.98 -8.34
CA MET A 615 -3.22 -33.09 -7.05
C MET A 615 -4.08 -31.85 -6.70
N GLY A 616 -4.07 -30.82 -7.56
CA GLY A 616 -4.86 -29.60 -7.42
C GLY A 616 -4.33 -28.59 -6.38
N PHE A 617 -3.05 -28.67 -6.00
CA PHE A 617 -2.40 -27.66 -5.14
C PHE A 617 -1.87 -26.46 -5.94
N LEU A 618 -1.65 -26.64 -7.24
CA LEU A 618 -1.40 -25.59 -8.23
C LEU A 618 -2.49 -25.66 -9.31
N PRO A 619 -2.80 -24.54 -10.00
CA PRO A 619 -3.79 -24.55 -11.08
C PRO A 619 -3.32 -25.37 -12.29
N GLU A 620 -4.26 -25.90 -13.08
CA GLU A 620 -3.98 -26.77 -14.24
C GLU A 620 -3.02 -26.14 -15.27
N ASN A 621 -3.09 -24.82 -15.46
CA ASN A 621 -2.26 -24.06 -16.39
C ASN A 621 -1.05 -23.39 -15.71
N PHE A 622 -0.66 -23.85 -14.52
CA PHE A 622 0.50 -23.32 -13.82
C PHE A 622 1.77 -23.47 -14.65
N GLY A 623 2.58 -22.41 -14.71
CA GLY A 623 3.85 -22.42 -15.44
C GLY A 623 3.73 -22.26 -16.96
N GLU A 624 2.53 -22.14 -17.52
CA GLU A 624 2.33 -21.79 -18.93
C GLU A 624 2.61 -20.29 -19.17
N ARG A 625 3.87 -19.94 -19.42
CA ARG A 625 4.27 -18.54 -19.70
C ARG A 625 4.49 -18.28 -21.17
N ALA A 626 4.13 -17.06 -21.59
CA ALA A 626 4.26 -16.58 -22.97
C ALA A 626 5.68 -16.67 -23.53
N ASP A 627 6.70 -16.52 -22.67
CA ASP A 627 8.12 -16.52 -23.01
C ASP A 627 8.80 -17.87 -22.83
N GLY A 628 8.05 -18.93 -22.51
CA GLY A 628 8.55 -20.28 -22.26
C GLY A 628 9.39 -20.42 -20.98
N THR A 629 9.39 -19.39 -20.11
CA THR A 629 10.04 -19.46 -18.81
C THR A 629 9.17 -20.20 -17.80
N GLY A 630 9.77 -20.62 -16.69
CA GLY A 630 9.03 -21.30 -15.63
C GLY A 630 9.81 -21.31 -14.33
N VAL A 631 9.15 -21.81 -13.29
CA VAL A 631 9.78 -22.00 -11.98
C VAL A 631 10.43 -23.38 -11.95
N VAL A 632 11.70 -23.43 -11.55
CA VAL A 632 12.44 -24.68 -11.33
C VAL A 632 13.04 -24.72 -9.94
N SER A 633 13.28 -25.94 -9.46
CA SER A 633 13.97 -26.17 -8.19
C SER A 633 15.46 -26.39 -8.40
N PHE A 634 16.28 -25.64 -7.70
CA PHE A 634 17.72 -25.82 -7.62
C PHE A 634 18.12 -26.05 -6.16
N GLY A 635 18.25 -27.33 -5.77
CA GLY A 635 18.32 -27.71 -4.35
C GLY A 635 17.04 -27.29 -3.63
N ASN A 636 17.18 -26.63 -2.46
CA ASN A 636 16.03 -26.11 -1.70
C ASN A 636 15.55 -24.72 -2.18
N ARG A 637 15.98 -24.26 -3.37
CA ARG A 637 15.65 -22.92 -3.90
C ARG A 637 14.73 -23.03 -5.10
N LEU A 638 13.80 -22.08 -5.18
CA LEU A 638 12.95 -21.87 -6.35
C LEU A 638 13.48 -20.65 -7.11
N VAL A 639 13.68 -20.83 -8.41
CA VAL A 639 14.20 -19.80 -9.31
C VAL A 639 13.40 -19.80 -10.60
N ASP A 640 13.31 -18.65 -11.23
CA ASP A 640 12.87 -18.52 -12.62
C ASP A 640 14.01 -18.96 -13.55
N THR A 641 13.70 -19.77 -14.55
CA THR A 641 14.70 -20.34 -15.49
C THR A 641 15.49 -19.30 -16.29
N ARG A 642 14.94 -18.09 -16.47
CA ARG A 642 15.58 -16.98 -17.19
C ARG A 642 16.04 -15.88 -16.23
N ARG A 643 15.17 -15.46 -15.30
CA ARG A 643 15.38 -14.29 -14.44
C ARG A 643 16.22 -14.61 -13.21
N GLY A 644 16.19 -15.83 -12.69
CA GLY A 644 16.93 -16.24 -11.49
C GLY A 644 16.10 -16.18 -10.20
N ALA A 645 16.74 -15.88 -9.08
CA ALA A 645 16.07 -15.89 -7.77
C ALA A 645 15.28 -14.59 -7.52
N ARG A 646 14.12 -14.72 -6.87
CA ARG A 646 13.31 -13.58 -6.38
C ARG A 646 14.17 -12.61 -5.56
N GLY A 647 13.88 -11.32 -5.68
CA GLY A 647 14.66 -10.24 -5.09
C GLY A 647 15.99 -9.93 -5.79
N ASN A 648 16.44 -10.81 -6.69
CA ASN A 648 17.70 -10.67 -7.42
C ASN A 648 17.51 -11.09 -8.89
N PHE A 649 16.34 -10.82 -9.46
CA PHE A 649 16.10 -11.13 -10.86
C PHE A 649 17.11 -10.39 -11.75
N LEU A 650 17.35 -10.97 -12.92
CA LEU A 650 18.12 -10.33 -13.96
C LEU A 650 17.54 -8.93 -14.23
N PRO A 651 18.37 -7.87 -14.28
CA PRO A 651 17.85 -6.53 -14.55
C PRO A 651 17.09 -6.49 -15.87
N ILE A 652 16.01 -5.70 -15.96
CA ILE A 652 15.18 -5.61 -17.17
C ILE A 652 16.03 -5.20 -18.38
N ALA A 653 17.02 -4.33 -18.16
CA ALA A 653 17.97 -3.91 -19.19
C ALA A 653 18.77 -5.05 -19.82
N ASP A 654 18.94 -6.16 -19.10
CA ASP A 654 19.70 -7.34 -19.53
C ASP A 654 18.76 -8.46 -20.05
N ASN A 655 17.44 -8.25 -20.06
CA ASN A 655 16.45 -9.25 -20.49
C ASN A 655 15.55 -8.76 -21.64
N PRO A 656 16.05 -8.78 -22.90
CA PRO A 656 15.30 -8.25 -24.04
C PRO A 656 14.01 -9.03 -24.31
N VAL A 657 12.97 -8.29 -24.72
CA VAL A 657 11.66 -8.83 -25.11
C VAL A 657 11.44 -8.56 -26.60
N ASP A 658 11.48 -9.60 -27.43
CA ASP A 658 11.30 -9.44 -28.88
C ASP A 658 9.87 -9.76 -29.35
N LEU A 659 9.21 -10.68 -28.64
CA LEU A 659 7.88 -11.19 -28.97
C LEU A 659 6.93 -11.10 -27.79
N VAL A 660 5.66 -10.83 -28.11
CA VAL A 660 4.57 -10.61 -27.14
C VAL A 660 3.32 -11.40 -27.53
N THR A 661 2.43 -11.59 -26.57
CA THR A 661 1.09 -12.15 -26.81
C THR A 661 0.13 -11.09 -27.35
N ALA A 662 -1.04 -11.50 -27.84
CA ALA A 662 -2.08 -10.54 -28.22
C ALA A 662 -2.69 -9.84 -27.01
N SER A 663 -2.73 -10.49 -25.83
CA SER A 663 -3.17 -9.86 -24.58
C SER A 663 -2.17 -8.80 -24.08
N GLU A 664 -0.86 -9.09 -24.12
CA GLU A 664 0.20 -8.14 -23.80
C GLU A 664 0.18 -6.96 -24.78
N SER A 665 0.05 -7.23 -26.08
CA SER A 665 -0.03 -6.19 -27.13
C SER A 665 -1.24 -5.28 -26.94
N ARG A 666 -2.43 -5.84 -26.64
CA ARG A 666 -3.65 -5.05 -26.39
C ARG A 666 -3.53 -4.22 -25.11
N TRP A 667 -3.07 -4.84 -24.02
CA TRP A 667 -2.89 -4.18 -22.73
C TRP A 667 -1.94 -2.99 -22.84
N TYR A 668 -0.76 -3.21 -23.43
CA TYR A 668 0.20 -2.14 -23.62
C TYR A 668 -0.30 -1.08 -24.63
N GLY A 669 -0.98 -1.49 -25.69
CA GLY A 669 -1.53 -0.57 -26.68
C GLY A 669 -2.50 0.47 -26.08
N GLN A 670 -3.24 0.12 -25.02
CA GLN A 670 -4.07 1.06 -24.27
C GLN A 670 -3.25 2.09 -23.50
N ILE A 671 -2.15 1.65 -22.87
CA ILE A 671 -1.21 2.52 -22.16
C ILE A 671 -0.55 3.49 -23.15
N ALA A 672 -0.01 2.96 -24.25
CA ALA A 672 0.66 3.77 -25.26
C ALA A 672 -0.27 4.83 -25.87
N ALA A 673 -1.53 4.48 -26.16
CA ALA A 673 -2.53 5.43 -26.63
C ALA A 673 -2.83 6.52 -25.58
N ALA A 674 -3.08 6.14 -24.33
CA ALA A 674 -3.38 7.08 -23.25
C ALA A 674 -2.23 8.09 -23.02
N TYR A 675 -0.98 7.63 -23.02
CA TYR A 675 0.17 8.50 -22.86
C TYR A 675 0.43 9.36 -24.11
N SER A 676 0.25 8.83 -25.32
CA SER A 676 0.42 9.60 -26.56
C SER A 676 -0.62 10.72 -26.70
N ASP A 677 -1.84 10.49 -26.23
CA ASP A 677 -2.92 11.47 -26.28
C ASP A 677 -2.73 12.60 -25.25
N GLN A 678 -2.14 12.29 -24.10
CA GLN A 678 -2.03 13.22 -22.96
C GLN A 678 -0.66 13.92 -22.88
N PHE A 679 0.42 13.28 -23.32
CA PHE A 679 1.79 13.77 -23.19
C PHE A 679 2.51 13.78 -24.54
N SER A 680 3.03 14.95 -24.92
CA SER A 680 3.93 15.10 -26.08
C SER A 680 5.37 14.69 -25.75
N SER A 681 5.81 14.98 -24.53
CA SER A 681 7.09 14.59 -23.94
C SER A 681 6.93 14.45 -22.42
N LEU A 682 7.88 13.78 -21.77
CA LEU A 682 8.01 13.82 -20.31
C LEU A 682 9.08 14.83 -19.90
N ASP A 683 8.78 15.57 -18.84
CA ASP A 683 9.65 16.60 -18.31
C ASP A 683 10.63 16.00 -17.29
N PRO A 684 11.93 16.34 -17.34
CA PRO A 684 12.92 15.82 -16.40
C PRO A 684 12.70 16.41 -15.01
N ILE A 685 13.07 15.64 -13.98
CA ILE A 685 12.90 16.02 -12.57
C ILE A 685 14.28 16.21 -11.96
N VAL A 686 14.50 17.35 -11.31
CA VAL A 686 15.75 17.70 -10.66
C VAL A 686 15.48 17.95 -9.18
N ILE A 687 16.32 17.40 -8.30
CA ILE A 687 16.20 17.58 -6.85
C ILE A 687 17.58 17.87 -6.26
N GLY A 688 17.72 19.01 -5.59
CA GLY A 688 18.88 19.36 -4.76
C GLY A 688 18.51 19.27 -3.29
N VAL A 689 19.36 18.62 -2.48
CA VAL A 689 19.22 18.57 -1.03
C VAL A 689 20.45 19.19 -0.39
N GLN A 690 20.26 20.23 0.41
CA GLN A 690 21.29 20.84 1.25
C GLN A 690 21.08 20.45 2.71
N ARG A 691 22.18 20.37 3.45
CA ARG A 691 22.19 20.10 4.88
C ARG A 691 22.88 21.23 5.62
N GLU A 692 22.21 21.73 6.66
CA GLU A 692 22.75 22.66 7.64
C GLU A 692 22.72 22.00 9.03
N GLU A 693 23.85 21.96 9.73
CA GLU A 693 23.90 21.49 11.11
C GLU A 693 23.72 22.65 12.08
N PHE A 694 22.85 22.49 13.08
CA PHE A 694 22.72 23.49 14.13
C PHE A 694 23.77 23.26 15.23
N PRO A 695 24.36 24.34 15.78
CA PRO A 695 25.24 24.22 16.94
C PRO A 695 24.44 23.66 18.14
N VAL A 696 25.01 22.65 18.81
CA VAL A 696 24.42 22.09 20.03
C VAL A 696 24.46 23.16 21.12
N ASP A 697 23.28 23.65 21.54
CA ASP A 697 23.16 24.53 22.70
C ASP A 697 22.97 23.68 23.98
N PRO A 698 23.98 23.56 24.85
CA PRO A 698 23.87 22.81 26.10
C PRO A 698 22.99 23.50 27.16
N SER A 699 22.55 24.74 26.92
CA SER A 699 21.80 25.57 27.88
C SER A 699 20.35 25.86 27.51
N GLY A 700 19.93 25.50 26.29
CA GLY A 700 18.57 25.70 25.79
C GLY A 700 17.57 24.64 26.25
N ALA A 701 16.27 24.89 26.05
CA ALA A 701 15.18 23.95 26.38
C ALA A 701 15.26 22.60 25.64
N ALA A 702 16.10 22.50 24.61
CA ALA A 702 16.42 21.30 23.83
C ALA A 702 17.82 20.73 24.14
N GLY A 703 18.37 21.00 25.33
CA GLY A 703 19.75 20.73 25.71
C GLY A 703 20.24 19.31 25.36
N GLY A 704 21.22 19.23 24.45
CA GLY A 704 21.95 18.00 24.11
C GLY A 704 21.50 17.26 22.83
N GLU A 705 20.47 17.74 22.12
CA GLU A 705 19.98 17.12 20.88
C GLU A 705 20.75 17.66 19.66
N ARG A 706 21.39 16.78 18.87
CA ARG A 706 21.99 17.16 17.58
C ARG A 706 20.86 17.40 16.57
N ARG A 707 20.80 18.59 15.99
CA ARG A 707 19.77 18.97 15.01
C ARG A 707 20.38 19.27 13.66
N GLU A 708 19.65 18.91 12.61
CA GLU A 708 20.00 19.20 11.23
C GLU A 708 18.77 19.80 10.52
N ARG A 709 19.00 20.76 9.63
CA ARG A 709 18.01 21.27 8.69
C ARG A 709 18.34 20.74 7.31
N LEU A 710 17.35 20.11 6.68
CA LEU A 710 17.41 19.66 5.29
C LEU A 710 16.60 20.63 4.44
N THR A 711 17.26 21.24 3.47
CA THR A 711 16.60 22.10 2.47
C THR A 711 16.53 21.34 1.16
N ILE A 712 15.33 21.02 0.71
CA ILE A 712 15.03 20.28 -0.50
C ILE A 712 14.50 21.28 -1.53
N HIS A 713 15.16 21.36 -2.68
CA HIS A 713 14.72 22.13 -3.83
C HIS A 713 14.44 21.16 -4.96
N ALA A 714 13.19 21.01 -5.37
CA ALA A 714 12.79 20.16 -6.48
C ALA A 714 12.23 21.01 -7.62
N GLU A 715 12.64 20.72 -8.84
CA GLU A 715 12.24 21.46 -10.03
C GLU A 715 11.91 20.50 -11.18
N ILE A 716 10.81 20.80 -11.88
CA ILE A 716 10.45 20.18 -13.16
C ILE A 716 10.54 21.26 -14.21
N ALA A 717 11.46 21.09 -15.16
CA ALA A 717 11.73 22.05 -16.22
C ALA A 717 12.26 21.34 -17.48
N PRO A 718 11.71 21.59 -18.69
CA PRO A 718 10.55 22.46 -18.96
C PRO A 718 9.27 21.92 -18.28
N TRP A 719 8.24 22.76 -18.11
CA TRP A 719 6.95 22.37 -17.55
C TRP A 719 5.84 22.79 -18.52
N GLN A 720 4.95 21.86 -18.84
CA GLN A 720 3.78 22.11 -19.69
C GLN A 720 2.50 21.83 -18.89
N PRO A 721 1.87 22.85 -18.27
CA PRO A 721 0.68 22.67 -17.44
C PRO A 721 -0.46 21.88 -18.11
N GLU A 722 -0.54 21.96 -19.45
CA GLU A 722 -1.54 21.28 -20.28
C GLU A 722 -1.46 19.75 -20.16
N ASN A 723 -0.26 19.22 -19.97
CA ASN A 723 0.00 17.78 -19.89
C ASN A 723 -0.44 17.18 -18.55
N TYR A 724 -0.56 18.00 -17.50
CA TYR A 724 -0.81 17.54 -16.11
C TYR A 724 -2.26 17.77 -15.64
N GLY A 725 -3.23 17.82 -16.56
CA GLY A 725 -4.65 17.70 -16.24
C GLY A 725 -5.30 18.94 -15.61
N SER A 726 -6.33 18.75 -14.79
CA SER A 726 -7.17 19.86 -14.27
C SER A 726 -6.60 20.57 -13.04
N TRP A 727 -5.69 19.94 -12.28
CA TRP A 727 -5.15 20.50 -11.04
C TRP A 727 -4.06 21.56 -11.30
N ALA A 728 -3.16 21.32 -12.28
CA ALA A 728 -2.17 22.32 -12.72
C ALA A 728 -2.82 23.59 -13.29
N ARG A 729 -4.07 23.48 -13.77
CA ARG A 729 -4.91 24.60 -14.25
C ARG A 729 -5.70 25.30 -13.14
N GLN A 730 -5.78 24.72 -11.94
CA GLN A 730 -6.53 25.27 -10.80
C GLN A 730 -5.67 26.17 -9.90
N LEU A 731 -4.35 26.21 -10.10
CA LEU A 731 -3.46 27.12 -9.39
C LEU A 731 -3.55 28.52 -10.02
N GLY A 732 -3.66 29.54 -9.16
CA GLY A 732 -3.59 30.94 -9.58
C GLY A 732 -2.16 31.34 -10.00
N PRO A 733 -1.94 32.59 -10.43
CA PRO A 733 -0.58 33.09 -10.66
C PRO A 733 0.23 33.09 -9.34
N PRO A 734 1.57 32.96 -9.38
CA PRO A 734 2.41 33.14 -8.20
C PRO A 734 2.11 34.48 -7.53
N THR A 735 2.06 34.50 -6.20
CA THR A 735 1.66 35.68 -5.42
C THR A 735 2.63 35.93 -4.28
N GLN A 736 2.98 37.21 -4.08
CA GLN A 736 3.76 37.71 -2.95
C GLN A 736 2.89 37.95 -1.71
N VAL A 737 1.59 37.68 -1.77
CA VAL A 737 0.73 37.73 -0.58
C VAL A 737 0.79 36.39 0.14
N ALA A 738 1.05 36.42 1.44
CA ALA A 738 0.90 35.28 2.33
C ALA A 738 -0.07 35.62 3.47
N ILE A 739 -0.81 34.61 3.92
CA ILE A 739 -1.65 34.73 5.12
C ILE A 739 -0.81 34.40 6.35
N ASP A 740 -0.78 35.32 7.30
CA ASP A 740 -0.26 35.10 8.64
C ASP A 740 -1.26 34.28 9.46
N PHE A 741 -0.73 33.29 10.17
CA PHE A 741 -1.50 32.38 11.03
C PHE A 741 -1.27 32.72 12.50
N ALA A 742 -2.13 32.19 13.38
CA ALA A 742 -1.96 32.38 14.80
C ALA A 742 -0.74 31.61 15.33
N PRO A 743 -0.02 32.09 16.36
CA PRO A 743 1.18 31.41 16.88
C PRO A 743 0.93 30.01 17.45
N ASP A 744 -0.31 29.68 17.79
CA ASP A 744 -0.76 28.38 18.29
C ASP A 744 -1.28 27.45 17.18
N ASP A 745 -1.18 27.86 15.91
CA ASP A 745 -1.49 27.01 14.76
C ASP A 745 -0.28 26.12 14.42
N VAL A 746 -0.37 24.84 14.79
CA VAL A 746 0.71 23.84 14.64
C VAL A 746 0.84 23.36 13.19
N VAL A 747 -0.28 23.31 12.47
CA VAL A 747 -0.30 22.97 11.04
C VAL A 747 -1.02 24.08 10.31
N ALA A 748 -0.42 24.59 9.23
CA ALA A 748 -0.99 25.62 8.39
C ALA A 748 -0.77 25.31 6.90
N LEU A 749 -1.79 25.52 6.09
CA LEU A 749 -1.75 25.38 4.63
C LEU A 749 -2.43 26.60 4.01
N GLN A 750 -1.85 27.15 2.95
CA GLN A 750 -2.48 28.15 2.10
C GLN A 750 -2.20 27.86 0.63
N ALA A 751 -3.18 28.14 -0.23
CA ALA A 751 -3.10 27.97 -1.66
C ALA A 751 -3.77 29.15 -2.38
N HIS A 752 -3.12 29.68 -3.40
CA HIS A 752 -3.66 30.68 -4.31
C HIS A 752 -4.23 29.97 -5.53
N VAL A 753 -5.54 30.05 -5.69
CA VAL A 753 -6.30 29.14 -6.56
C VAL A 753 -7.19 29.93 -7.49
N ALA A 754 -7.29 29.48 -8.74
CA ALA A 754 -8.11 30.08 -9.77
C ALA A 754 -8.83 28.97 -10.52
N SER A 755 -10.16 29.03 -10.57
CA SER A 755 -10.94 28.09 -11.37
C SER A 755 -12.23 28.75 -11.86
N GLU A 756 -12.80 28.23 -12.95
CA GLU A 756 -14.10 28.70 -13.44
C GLU A 756 -15.21 28.54 -12.38
N THR A 757 -15.09 27.53 -11.51
CA THR A 757 -16.04 27.24 -10.42
C THR A 757 -15.84 28.12 -9.18
N LEU A 758 -14.60 28.49 -8.84
CA LEU A 758 -14.28 29.31 -7.67
C LEU A 758 -14.30 30.81 -7.98
N GLY A 759 -14.19 31.21 -9.24
CA GLY A 759 -14.10 32.60 -9.67
C GLY A 759 -12.64 33.08 -9.78
N PRO A 760 -12.39 34.40 -9.65
CA PRO A 760 -11.05 34.95 -9.84
C PRO A 760 -10.07 34.45 -8.77
N PRO A 761 -8.76 34.58 -9.01
CA PRO A 761 -7.72 34.07 -8.11
C PRO A 761 -7.96 34.50 -6.65
N THR A 762 -8.02 33.51 -5.76
CA THR A 762 -8.36 33.68 -4.34
C THR A 762 -7.43 32.84 -3.49
N HIS A 763 -7.00 33.35 -2.34
CA HIS A 763 -6.29 32.58 -1.33
C HIS A 763 -7.28 31.74 -0.54
N LEU A 764 -7.11 30.42 -0.53
CA LEU A 764 -7.73 29.53 0.43
C LEU A 764 -6.68 29.10 1.45
N PHE A 765 -7.03 29.06 2.72
CA PHE A 765 -6.10 28.69 3.79
C PHE A 765 -6.80 27.87 4.87
N ALA A 766 -6.05 27.01 5.55
CA ALA A 766 -6.55 26.20 6.65
C ALA A 766 -5.46 26.04 7.70
N ALA A 767 -5.86 25.94 8.97
CA ALA A 767 -4.93 25.66 10.05
C ALA A 767 -5.55 24.80 11.17
N ILE A 768 -4.69 24.11 11.92
CA ILE A 768 -5.02 23.26 13.06
C ILE A 768 -4.29 23.80 14.29
N LYS A 769 -5.02 24.05 15.38
CA LYS A 769 -4.48 24.56 16.64
C LYS A 769 -3.89 23.50 17.55
N ASP A 770 -2.98 23.93 18.41
CA ASP A 770 -2.50 23.14 19.55
C ASP A 770 -3.56 23.01 20.66
N SER A 771 -4.48 22.06 20.52
CA SER A 771 -5.50 21.76 21.52
C SER A 771 -5.70 20.26 21.74
N PHE A 772 -6.34 19.89 22.85
CA PHE A 772 -6.75 18.51 23.11
C PHE A 772 -7.94 18.14 22.22
N PRO A 773 -7.81 17.23 21.24
CA PRO A 773 -8.97 16.70 20.54
C PRO A 773 -9.77 15.79 21.48
N PRO A 774 -11.11 15.86 21.52
CA PRO A 774 -11.91 14.92 22.32
C PRO A 774 -11.78 13.47 21.84
N GLU A 775 -11.98 12.52 22.77
CA GLU A 775 -11.79 11.07 22.55
C GLU A 775 -12.65 10.52 21.39
N PRO A 776 -12.05 9.76 20.45
CA PRO A 776 -12.76 9.21 19.30
C PRO A 776 -13.37 7.83 19.62
N GLU A 777 -14.67 7.78 19.87
CA GLU A 777 -15.44 6.53 19.73
C GLU A 777 -16.33 6.58 18.47
N SER A 778 -16.26 5.51 17.66
CA SER A 778 -17.03 5.18 16.44
C SER A 778 -16.59 5.84 15.11
N ILE A 779 -15.49 5.34 14.55
CA ILE A 779 -14.97 5.75 13.22
C ILE A 779 -15.54 4.82 12.13
N GLY A 780 -16.51 5.31 11.34
CA GLY A 780 -16.96 4.68 10.10
C GLY A 780 -17.83 5.61 9.22
N GLY A 781 -17.53 5.72 7.91
CA GLY A 781 -18.36 6.38 6.88
C GLY A 781 -18.08 7.87 6.55
N LEU A 782 -18.67 8.40 5.46
CA LEU A 782 -18.56 9.83 5.04
C LEU A 782 -19.02 10.83 6.12
N ILE A 783 -19.92 10.40 7.00
CA ILE A 783 -20.44 11.17 8.14
C ILE A 783 -19.40 11.26 9.27
N SER A 784 -18.50 10.28 9.40
CA SER A 784 -17.43 10.31 10.40
C SER A 784 -16.29 11.24 10.00
N LYS A 785 -15.94 11.35 8.70
CA LYS A 785 -15.00 12.39 8.21
C LYS A 785 -15.48 13.80 8.58
N TYR A 786 -16.79 14.03 8.48
CA TYR A 786 -17.43 15.29 8.92
C TYR A 786 -17.43 15.46 10.45
N ARG A 787 -17.49 14.39 11.25
CA ARG A 787 -17.34 14.46 12.73
C ARG A 787 -15.88 14.60 13.17
N ALA A 788 -14.92 13.94 12.52
CA ALA A 788 -13.49 14.10 12.77
C ALA A 788 -13.03 15.53 12.50
N LEU A 789 -13.53 16.15 11.42
CA LEU A 789 -13.34 17.58 11.13
C LEU A 789 -14.02 18.51 12.15
N LYS A 790 -15.08 18.05 12.86
CA LYS A 790 -15.68 18.78 13.99
C LYS A 790 -14.81 18.74 15.25
N VAL A 791 -14.09 17.64 15.43
CA VAL A 791 -13.29 17.30 16.62
C VAL A 791 -11.92 17.97 16.57
N LEU A 792 -11.33 18.13 15.38
CA LEU A 792 -10.08 18.87 15.21
C LEU A 792 -10.29 20.38 15.42
N PRO A 793 -9.51 21.04 16.29
CA PRO A 793 -9.57 22.47 16.55
C PRO A 793 -8.98 23.27 15.38
N GLY A 794 -9.66 23.27 14.23
CA GLY A 794 -9.16 23.90 13.01
C GLY A 794 -10.10 24.94 12.43
N TYR A 795 -9.60 25.68 11.45
CA TYR A 795 -10.40 26.61 10.66
C TYR A 795 -10.00 26.59 9.18
N LEU A 796 -10.94 26.94 8.31
CA LEU A 796 -10.78 27.07 6.86
C LEU A 796 -11.19 28.48 6.44
N GLY A 797 -10.32 29.23 5.79
CA GLY A 797 -10.55 30.59 5.36
C GLY A 797 -10.34 30.85 3.87
N ALA A 798 -10.85 31.99 3.42
CA ALA A 798 -10.64 32.53 2.08
C ALA A 798 -10.44 34.05 2.11
N TRP A 799 -9.60 34.57 1.20
CA TRP A 799 -9.32 36.00 1.02
C TRP A 799 -8.92 36.29 -0.45
N PRO A 800 -9.28 37.46 -1.05
CA PRO A 800 -10.09 38.55 -0.53
C PRO A 800 -11.59 38.37 -0.84
N GLN A 801 -12.00 37.18 -1.31
CA GLN A 801 -13.36 36.89 -1.75
C GLN A 801 -14.12 36.04 -0.71
N PRO A 802 -14.93 36.64 0.18
CA PRO A 802 -15.69 35.91 1.16
C PRO A 802 -16.62 34.83 0.60
N GLY A 803 -17.15 35.06 -0.60
CA GLY A 803 -18.06 34.16 -1.30
C GLY A 803 -17.40 32.95 -1.97
N ALA A 804 -16.06 32.85 -1.99
CA ALA A 804 -15.38 31.69 -2.56
C ALA A 804 -15.72 30.40 -1.80
N LEU A 805 -15.83 30.47 -0.47
CA LEU A 805 -16.22 29.32 0.37
C LEU A 805 -17.68 28.90 0.16
N ASP A 806 -18.54 29.77 -0.37
CA ASP A 806 -19.95 29.44 -0.70
C ASP A 806 -20.09 28.64 -2.00
N ARG A 807 -19.07 28.69 -2.86
CA ARG A 807 -19.01 27.95 -4.14
C ARG A 807 -18.48 26.53 -3.94
N LEU A 808 -17.86 26.25 -2.79
CA LEU A 808 -17.53 24.89 -2.37
C LEU A 808 -18.85 24.15 -2.05
N PRO A 809 -19.04 22.89 -2.49
CA PRO A 809 -20.29 22.15 -2.27
C PRO A 809 -20.38 21.59 -0.84
N LEU A 810 -20.24 22.49 0.13
CA LEU A 810 -20.37 22.20 1.56
C LEU A 810 -21.84 22.18 2.01
N GLY A 811 -22.77 22.67 1.18
CA GLY A 811 -24.21 22.68 1.50
C GLY A 811 -24.60 23.53 2.72
N LEU A 812 -23.77 24.50 3.11
CA LEU A 812 -23.85 25.18 4.40
C LEU A 812 -24.98 26.22 4.52
N GLY A 813 -25.54 26.67 3.38
CA GLY A 813 -26.56 27.72 3.33
C GLY A 813 -26.04 29.09 3.80
N ARG A 814 -26.92 30.10 3.86
CA ARG A 814 -26.56 31.47 4.28
C ARG A 814 -26.44 31.66 5.81
N GLY A 815 -26.90 30.67 6.59
CA GLY A 815 -26.87 30.67 8.06
C GLY A 815 -27.74 31.71 8.75
N GLN A 816 -27.75 31.67 10.08
CA GLN A 816 -28.36 32.69 10.94
C GLN A 816 -27.28 33.55 11.61
N PRO A 817 -27.44 34.87 11.68
CA PRO A 817 -26.48 35.74 12.38
C PRO A 817 -26.49 35.45 13.88
N VAL A 818 -25.30 35.26 14.45
CA VAL A 818 -25.09 34.97 15.88
C VAL A 818 -24.20 36.02 16.58
N GLY A 819 -23.62 36.95 15.82
CA GLY A 819 -22.83 38.07 16.34
C GLY A 819 -22.33 38.99 15.21
N PRO A 820 -21.59 40.06 15.52
CA PRO A 820 -21.00 40.96 14.52
C PRO A 820 -20.11 40.18 13.54
N GLY A 821 -20.47 40.20 12.25
CA GLY A 821 -19.74 39.47 11.21
C GLY A 821 -19.78 37.94 11.32
N MET A 822 -20.52 37.37 12.28
CA MET A 822 -20.54 35.93 12.55
C MET A 822 -21.90 35.30 12.27
N ASN A 823 -21.92 34.27 11.43
CA ASN A 823 -23.10 33.50 11.07
C ASN A 823 -22.94 32.04 11.46
N ARG A 824 -24.00 31.44 12.02
CA ARG A 824 -24.09 29.99 12.26
C ARG A 824 -24.77 29.34 11.06
N LEU A 825 -24.03 28.48 10.36
CA LEU A 825 -24.45 27.79 9.14
C LEU A 825 -25.12 26.44 9.45
N ILE A 826 -25.68 25.81 8.42
CA ILE A 826 -26.24 24.45 8.51
C ILE A 826 -25.14 23.48 8.93
N GLY A 827 -25.45 22.59 9.87
CA GLY A 827 -24.49 21.60 10.38
C GLY A 827 -23.64 22.07 11.58
N GLY A 828 -23.84 23.30 12.07
CA GLY A 828 -23.20 23.81 13.28
C GLY A 828 -21.84 24.46 13.04
N VAL A 829 -21.49 24.77 11.79
CA VAL A 829 -20.30 25.54 11.43
C VAL A 829 -20.55 27.03 11.70
N TYR A 830 -19.59 27.70 12.31
CA TYR A 830 -19.56 29.14 12.44
C TYR A 830 -18.74 29.74 11.29
N ARG A 831 -19.23 30.84 10.73
CA ARG A 831 -18.54 31.64 9.73
C ARG A 831 -18.32 33.03 10.27
N TYR A 832 -17.10 33.52 10.20
CA TYR A 832 -16.79 34.94 10.26
C TYR A 832 -16.66 35.52 8.85
N THR A 833 -17.13 36.75 8.63
CA THR A 833 -16.94 37.51 7.40
C THR A 833 -16.63 38.97 7.73
N GLY A 834 -15.45 39.44 7.34
CA GLY A 834 -14.98 40.81 7.62
C GLY A 834 -13.56 41.06 7.10
N GLY A 835 -13.23 42.30 6.74
CA GLY A 835 -11.89 42.67 6.28
C GLY A 835 -11.40 41.96 5.01
N GLY A 836 -12.32 41.49 4.15
CA GLY A 836 -12.01 40.67 2.97
C GLY A 836 -11.86 39.17 3.27
N PHE A 837 -11.85 38.78 4.54
CA PHE A 837 -11.77 37.38 4.97
C PHE A 837 -13.16 36.74 5.12
N SER A 838 -13.23 35.45 4.82
CA SER A 838 -14.29 34.54 5.25
C SER A 838 -13.65 33.34 5.90
N VAL A 839 -13.97 33.04 7.16
CA VAL A 839 -13.32 31.98 7.94
C VAL A 839 -14.37 31.09 8.57
N LEU A 840 -14.24 29.79 8.40
CA LEU A 840 -15.14 28.73 8.85
C LEU A 840 -14.47 27.89 9.94
N SER A 841 -15.18 27.62 11.03
CA SER A 841 -14.79 26.59 12.00
C SER A 841 -16.03 25.98 12.62
N PHE A 842 -15.92 24.75 13.11
CA PHE A 842 -16.94 24.15 13.95
C PHE A 842 -16.91 24.69 15.39
N GLN A 843 -15.82 25.35 15.79
CA GLN A 843 -15.62 25.87 17.15
C GLN A 843 -15.52 27.40 17.10
N PRO A 844 -16.51 28.13 17.65
CA PRO A 844 -16.50 29.59 17.63
C PRO A 844 -15.34 30.19 18.44
N GLU A 845 -14.85 29.48 19.46
CA GLU A 845 -13.69 29.87 20.27
C GLU A 845 -12.41 29.87 19.43
N VAL A 846 -12.22 28.86 18.58
CA VAL A 846 -11.08 28.76 17.65
C VAL A 846 -11.09 29.94 16.68
N LEU A 847 -12.24 30.31 16.13
CA LEU A 847 -12.35 31.49 15.26
C LEU A 847 -11.96 32.75 16.03
N ASN A 848 -12.58 33.00 17.18
CA ASN A 848 -12.33 34.22 17.95
C ASN A 848 -10.85 34.35 18.37
N ALA A 849 -10.18 33.25 18.68
CA ALA A 849 -8.75 33.24 19.01
C ALA A 849 -7.85 33.50 17.80
N SER A 850 -8.21 33.03 16.60
CA SER A 850 -7.37 33.21 15.39
C SER A 850 -7.54 34.56 14.71
N LEU A 851 -8.75 35.15 14.74
CA LEU A 851 -9.11 36.28 13.88
C LEU A 851 -8.22 37.53 14.04
N SER A 852 -7.66 37.78 15.22
CA SER A 852 -6.75 38.93 15.44
C SER A 852 -5.36 38.74 14.84
N HIS A 853 -4.99 37.51 14.48
CA HIS A 853 -3.68 37.15 13.92
C HIS A 853 -3.72 37.00 12.40
N LEU A 854 -4.90 36.77 11.82
CA LEU A 854 -5.05 36.63 10.37
C LEU A 854 -4.82 37.96 9.66
N ALA A 855 -3.70 38.04 8.94
CA ALA A 855 -3.35 39.17 8.09
C ALA A 855 -2.88 38.68 6.72
N ALA A 856 -3.19 39.43 5.67
CA ALA A 856 -2.63 39.20 4.34
C ALA A 856 -1.44 40.15 4.17
N ASN A 857 -0.23 39.62 4.25
CA ASN A 857 1.01 40.38 4.23
C ASN A 857 1.82 40.08 2.97
N GLU A 858 2.61 41.06 2.55
CA GLU A 858 3.53 40.91 1.44
C GLU A 858 4.81 40.21 1.91
N VAL A 859 5.22 39.17 1.19
CA VAL A 859 6.42 38.37 1.43
C VAL A 859 7.32 38.43 0.20
N GLU A 860 8.62 38.27 0.42
CA GLU A 860 9.63 38.37 -0.65
C GLU A 860 9.45 37.28 -1.71
N ASP A 861 9.18 36.04 -1.27
CA ASP A 861 9.11 34.86 -2.13
C ASP A 861 7.70 34.60 -2.68
N PRO A 862 7.46 34.78 -4.00
CA PRO A 862 6.18 34.46 -4.61
C PRO A 862 5.96 32.95 -4.68
N ALA A 863 4.81 32.48 -4.21
CA ALA A 863 4.39 31.08 -4.28
C ALA A 863 2.88 30.97 -4.39
N GLN A 864 2.41 29.88 -5.01
CA GLN A 864 0.99 29.54 -5.03
C GLN A 864 0.58 28.76 -3.80
N VAL A 865 1.36 27.77 -3.39
CA VAL A 865 1.05 26.95 -2.20
C VAL A 865 2.12 27.17 -1.15
N ARG A 866 1.72 27.30 0.12
CA ARG A 866 2.62 27.31 1.27
C ARG A 866 2.05 26.41 2.36
N GLY A 867 2.89 25.56 2.93
CA GLY A 867 2.58 24.67 4.03
C GLY A 867 3.59 24.82 5.15
N ARG A 868 3.14 24.69 6.39
CA ARG A 868 3.98 24.71 7.60
C ARG A 868 3.46 23.72 8.61
N ILE A 869 4.38 23.00 9.24
CA ILE A 869 4.16 22.09 10.35
C ILE A 869 5.21 22.40 11.41
N ASP A 870 4.77 22.81 12.59
CA ASP A 870 5.67 23.09 13.70
C ASP A 870 6.15 21.80 14.40
N ASN A 871 7.15 21.95 15.26
CA ASN A 871 7.60 20.87 16.13
C ASN A 871 6.43 20.32 16.96
N LEU A 872 6.08 19.06 16.72
CA LEU A 872 4.99 18.39 17.44
C LEU A 872 5.39 18.02 18.87
N LYS A 873 6.69 17.89 19.17
CA LYS A 873 7.18 17.51 20.49
C LYS A 873 6.94 18.61 21.51
N GLY A 874 6.26 18.28 22.60
CA GLY A 874 5.83 19.18 23.67
C GLY A 874 4.48 19.87 23.41
N THR A 875 3.83 19.62 22.28
CA THR A 875 2.49 20.15 21.96
C THR A 875 1.38 19.29 22.58
N LYS A 876 0.18 19.83 22.73
CA LYS A 876 -1.01 19.06 23.14
C LYS A 876 -1.45 18.06 22.08
N LEU A 877 -1.06 18.26 20.82
CA LEU A 877 -1.29 17.30 19.74
C LEU A 877 -0.33 16.10 19.77
N GLU A 878 0.80 16.19 20.48
CA GLU A 878 1.81 15.11 20.55
C GLU A 878 1.17 13.77 20.94
N GLY A 879 0.41 13.76 22.04
CA GLY A 879 -0.25 12.55 22.55
C GLY A 879 -1.29 11.99 21.58
N TRP A 880 -2.03 12.85 20.88
CA TRP A 880 -3.00 12.42 19.88
C TRP A 880 -2.34 11.82 18.64
N VAL A 881 -1.29 12.47 18.10
CA VAL A 881 -0.52 11.95 16.96
C VAL A 881 0.14 10.62 17.33
N ASN A 882 0.72 10.54 18.54
CA ASN A 882 1.31 9.31 19.04
C ASN A 882 0.27 8.18 19.13
N GLN A 883 -0.91 8.45 19.68
CA GLN A 883 -2.00 7.47 19.79
C GLN A 883 -2.52 7.02 18.42
N GLN A 884 -2.73 7.92 17.47
CA GLN A 884 -3.23 7.56 16.13
C GLN A 884 -2.22 6.71 15.35
N LEU A 885 -0.93 7.07 15.42
CA LEU A 885 0.12 6.27 14.80
C LEU A 885 0.33 4.93 15.52
N TYR A 886 0.16 4.90 16.84
CA TYR A 886 0.14 3.67 17.62
C TYR A 886 -1.01 2.74 17.22
N GLU A 887 -2.24 3.24 17.10
CA GLU A 887 -3.41 2.44 16.70
C GLU A 887 -3.20 1.77 15.33
N ARG A 888 -2.62 2.51 14.38
CA ARG A 888 -2.23 1.95 13.08
C ARG A 888 -1.16 0.86 13.23
N ALA A 889 -0.07 1.15 13.94
CA ALA A 889 1.01 0.18 14.16
C ALA A 889 0.54 -1.06 14.95
N ALA A 890 -0.40 -0.89 15.89
CA ALA A 890 -1.02 -1.95 16.66
C ALA A 890 -1.88 -2.84 15.77
N THR A 891 -2.72 -2.26 14.92
CA THR A 891 -3.53 -3.00 13.94
C THR A 891 -2.64 -3.82 13.01
N ALA A 892 -1.61 -3.20 12.43
CA ALA A 892 -0.65 -3.86 11.55
C ALA A 892 0.19 -4.94 12.29
N SER A 893 0.53 -4.71 13.55
CA SER A 893 1.20 -5.69 14.42
C SER A 893 0.35 -6.93 14.66
N LEU A 894 -0.94 -6.74 14.98
CA LEU A 894 -1.88 -7.84 15.17
C LEU A 894 -2.05 -8.64 13.87
N ALA A 895 -2.25 -7.95 12.74
CA ALA A 895 -2.40 -8.58 11.44
C ALA A 895 -1.16 -9.40 11.03
N GLY A 896 0.06 -8.88 11.30
CA GLY A 896 1.31 -9.60 11.08
C GLY A 896 1.39 -10.89 11.90
N ALA A 897 1.00 -10.86 13.18
CA ALA A 897 0.94 -12.05 14.00
C ALA A 897 -0.13 -13.04 13.53
N GLU A 898 -1.31 -12.57 13.12
CA GLU A 898 -2.38 -13.41 12.55
C GLU A 898 -1.94 -14.09 11.24
N PHE A 899 -1.19 -13.39 10.40
CA PHE A 899 -0.55 -13.96 9.23
C PHE A 899 0.38 -15.13 9.60
N LEU A 900 1.30 -14.95 10.56
CA LEU A 900 2.18 -16.04 11.01
C LEU A 900 1.39 -17.21 11.61
N ASN A 901 0.35 -16.92 12.39
CA ASN A 901 -0.56 -17.94 12.94
C ASN A 901 -1.31 -18.69 11.84
N SER A 902 -1.65 -18.05 10.72
CA SER A 902 -2.30 -18.72 9.60
C SER A 902 -1.39 -19.75 8.92
N LEU A 903 -0.07 -19.52 8.86
CA LEU A 903 0.90 -20.51 8.34
C LEU A 903 0.93 -21.77 9.22
N VAL A 904 0.82 -21.61 10.54
CA VAL A 904 0.73 -22.75 11.47
C VAL A 904 -0.63 -23.45 11.36
N ALA A 905 -1.72 -22.69 11.46
CA ALA A 905 -3.06 -23.26 11.60
C ALA A 905 -3.64 -23.81 10.28
N GLN A 906 -3.33 -23.19 9.14
CA GLN A 906 -3.89 -23.56 7.84
C GLN A 906 -2.94 -24.42 7.00
N LEU A 907 -1.62 -24.21 7.14
CA LEU A 907 -0.59 -24.89 6.33
C LEU A 907 0.33 -25.81 7.16
N SER A 908 0.05 -25.99 8.45
CA SER A 908 0.79 -26.88 9.36
C SER A 908 2.30 -26.67 9.33
N VAL A 909 2.77 -25.43 9.12
CA VAL A 909 4.19 -25.11 9.10
C VAL A 909 4.77 -25.29 10.51
N PRO A 910 5.90 -26.03 10.68
CA PRO A 910 6.57 -26.16 11.97
C PRO A 910 6.92 -24.80 12.55
N VAL A 911 6.65 -24.60 13.84
CA VAL A 911 6.76 -23.30 14.53
C VAL A 911 8.15 -22.66 14.36
N ASP A 912 9.20 -23.47 14.36
CA ASP A 912 10.60 -23.07 14.19
C ASP A 912 10.92 -22.63 12.75
N GLU A 913 10.14 -23.04 11.75
CA GLU A 913 10.33 -22.66 10.34
C GLU A 913 9.42 -21.50 9.90
N VAL A 914 8.42 -21.09 10.70
CA VAL A 914 7.37 -20.14 10.27
C VAL A 914 7.93 -18.81 9.78
N LEU A 915 8.88 -18.22 10.50
CA LEU A 915 9.47 -16.92 10.13
C LEU A 915 10.27 -17.01 8.82
N ASP A 916 11.03 -18.09 8.64
CA ASP A 916 11.82 -18.33 7.43
C ASP A 916 10.90 -18.56 6.22
N GLN A 917 9.83 -19.35 6.39
CA GLN A 917 8.84 -19.58 5.34
C GLN A 917 8.06 -18.31 5.00
N ALA A 918 7.71 -17.50 6.01
CA ALA A 918 7.09 -16.20 5.82
C ALA A 918 7.98 -15.24 5.03
N GLU A 919 9.27 -15.14 5.36
CA GLU A 919 10.24 -14.33 4.61
C GLU A 919 10.31 -14.77 3.13
N LEU A 920 10.34 -16.09 2.88
CA LEU A 920 10.40 -16.64 1.52
C LEU A 920 9.12 -16.41 0.71
N VAL A 921 7.95 -16.40 1.37
CA VAL A 921 6.65 -16.11 0.75
C VAL A 921 6.48 -14.60 0.53
N LEU A 922 6.86 -13.75 1.48
CA LEU A 922 6.63 -12.30 1.38
C LEU A 922 7.74 -11.54 0.64
N GLY A 923 8.95 -12.10 0.53
CA GLY A 923 10.09 -11.44 -0.13
C GLY A 923 10.85 -10.47 0.79
N GLY A 924 10.46 -10.41 2.07
CA GLY A 924 11.07 -9.62 3.13
C GLY A 924 10.66 -10.16 4.50
N ARG A 925 11.42 -9.83 5.54
CA ARG A 925 11.17 -10.35 6.89
C ARG A 925 9.91 -9.73 7.50
N PRO A 926 9.00 -10.54 8.05
CA PRO A 926 7.92 -10.03 8.89
C PRO A 926 8.51 -9.31 10.10
N GLN A 927 8.06 -8.07 10.34
CA GLN A 927 8.48 -7.28 11.49
C GLN A 927 7.27 -6.70 12.21
N CYS A 928 7.40 -6.45 13.52
CA CYS A 928 6.34 -5.80 14.28
C CYS A 928 6.47 -4.27 14.14
N PRO A 929 5.45 -3.57 13.60
CA PRO A 929 5.46 -2.10 13.48
C PRO A 929 5.56 -1.35 14.82
N LEU A 930 5.27 -2.01 15.94
CA LEU A 930 5.43 -1.46 17.28
C LEU A 930 6.89 -1.52 17.79
N GLY A 931 7.83 -2.05 17.01
CA GLY A 931 9.24 -2.19 17.39
C GLY A 931 9.57 -3.46 18.19
N GLY A 932 8.63 -4.40 18.29
CA GLY A 932 8.84 -5.71 18.93
C GLY A 932 9.33 -6.80 17.97
N GLU A 933 9.56 -7.99 18.50
CA GLU A 933 9.84 -9.20 17.72
C GLU A 933 8.64 -10.15 17.79
N TYR A 934 8.31 -10.82 16.69
CA TYR A 934 7.32 -11.90 16.73
C TYR A 934 7.96 -13.17 17.29
N ARG A 935 7.33 -13.73 18.32
CA ARG A 935 7.76 -14.98 18.96
C ARG A 935 6.58 -15.89 19.17
N PHE A 936 6.79 -17.20 19.01
CA PHE A 936 5.76 -18.17 19.35
C PHE A 936 5.68 -18.32 20.86
N ASP A 937 4.48 -18.14 21.41
CA ASP A 937 4.17 -18.40 22.80
C ASP A 937 3.62 -19.83 22.94
N PRO A 938 4.34 -20.76 23.60
CA PRO A 938 3.88 -22.13 23.78
C PRO A 938 2.62 -22.26 24.66
N ALA A 939 2.42 -21.36 25.63
CA ALA A 939 1.25 -21.41 26.51
C ALA A 939 -0.02 -21.00 25.76
N ARG A 940 0.10 -20.02 24.86
CA ARG A 940 -0.99 -19.52 24.02
C ARG A 940 -1.11 -20.22 22.67
N ARG A 941 -0.11 -21.03 22.31
CA ARG A 941 0.06 -21.71 21.02
C ARG A 941 -0.09 -20.78 19.80
N ARG A 942 0.46 -19.58 19.89
CA ARG A 942 0.37 -18.59 18.81
C ARG A 942 1.58 -17.64 18.81
N PHE A 943 1.84 -17.05 17.65
CA PHE A 943 2.74 -15.91 17.53
C PHE A 943 2.12 -14.69 18.20
N VAL A 944 2.94 -14.03 19.01
CA VAL A 944 2.69 -12.75 19.69
C VAL A 944 3.90 -11.84 19.49
N SER A 945 3.71 -10.53 19.67
CA SER A 945 4.84 -9.60 19.67
C SER A 945 5.36 -9.36 21.09
N THR A 946 6.68 -9.22 21.25
CA THR A 946 7.29 -8.76 22.51
C THR A 946 6.89 -7.34 22.92
N ALA A 947 6.33 -6.55 22.00
CA ALA A 947 5.79 -5.21 22.29
C ALA A 947 4.39 -5.24 22.92
N TRP A 948 3.74 -6.41 22.98
CA TRP A 948 2.41 -6.55 23.58
C TRP A 948 2.53 -6.81 25.09
N PRO A 949 1.49 -6.47 25.88
CA PRO A 949 1.42 -6.87 27.28
C PRO A 949 1.57 -8.40 27.42
N SER A 950 2.33 -8.84 28.41
CA SER A 950 2.71 -10.25 28.57
C SER A 950 1.52 -11.18 28.87
N ASP A 951 0.39 -10.63 29.29
CA ASP A 951 -0.88 -11.30 29.55
C ASP A 951 -1.88 -11.21 28.36
N ALA A 952 -1.66 -10.33 27.39
CA ALA A 952 -2.59 -10.04 26.31
C ALA A 952 -2.39 -10.90 25.03
N THR A 953 -3.46 -11.05 24.24
CA THR A 953 -3.46 -11.75 22.94
C THR A 953 -3.32 -10.81 21.74
N GLY A 954 -3.08 -9.54 22.00
CA GLY A 954 -2.97 -8.47 21.03
C GLY A 954 -2.38 -7.22 21.70
N PRO A 955 -2.09 -6.17 20.92
CA PRO A 955 -1.62 -4.91 21.45
C PRO A 955 -2.67 -4.25 22.36
N SER A 956 -2.22 -3.35 23.22
CA SER A 956 -3.11 -2.49 24.00
C SER A 956 -3.95 -1.62 23.05
N PRO A 957 -5.21 -1.27 23.39
CA PRO A 957 -5.97 -0.29 22.62
C PRO A 957 -5.39 1.13 22.73
N TYR A 958 -4.58 1.40 23.77
CA TYR A 958 -3.93 2.68 24.02
C TYR A 958 -2.41 2.54 24.02
N ALA A 959 -1.72 3.56 23.52
CA ALA A 959 -0.27 3.64 23.53
C ALA A 959 0.27 3.51 24.97
N PRO A 960 1.25 2.61 25.22
CA PRO A 960 1.98 2.58 26.49
C PRO A 960 2.62 3.93 26.82
N VAL A 961 2.82 4.22 28.10
CA VAL A 961 3.38 5.51 28.57
C VAL A 961 4.78 5.77 28.02
N ASP A 962 5.54 4.71 27.77
CA ASP A 962 6.90 4.71 27.22
C ASP A 962 6.95 4.56 25.70
N TYR A 963 5.80 4.37 25.03
CA TYR A 963 5.76 4.28 23.58
C TYR A 963 5.83 5.66 22.93
N GLN A 964 6.78 5.84 22.04
CA GLN A 964 6.86 6.98 21.14
C GLN A 964 6.94 6.49 19.69
N THR A 965 6.05 7.01 18.84
CA THR A 965 6.09 6.73 17.40
C THR A 965 7.43 7.19 16.80
N PRO A 966 8.03 6.43 15.85
CA PRO A 966 9.27 6.79 15.18
C PRO A 966 9.29 8.24 14.66
N LEU A 967 8.18 8.73 14.12
CA LEU A 967 8.06 10.09 13.60
C LEU A 967 8.41 11.18 14.64
N LEU A 968 7.90 11.05 15.87
CA LEU A 968 8.15 12.02 16.95
C LEU A 968 9.59 11.96 17.47
N GLY A 969 10.28 10.83 17.24
CA GLY A 969 11.69 10.67 17.58
C GLY A 969 12.58 11.68 16.86
N TRP A 970 12.36 11.90 15.56
CA TRP A 970 13.26 12.68 14.71
C TRP A 970 12.65 13.99 14.18
N PHE A 971 11.35 14.08 13.92
CA PHE A 971 10.76 15.25 13.25
C PHE A 971 10.68 16.47 14.17
N ARG A 972 11.18 17.64 13.73
CA ARG A 972 11.17 18.91 14.49
C ARG A 972 10.47 20.07 13.76
N GLY A 973 9.86 19.80 12.61
CA GLY A 973 9.07 20.77 11.86
C GLY A 973 9.39 20.71 10.37
N ALA A 974 8.48 21.23 9.55
CA ALA A 974 8.67 21.37 8.13
C ALA A 974 7.95 22.60 7.55
N GLU A 975 8.55 23.21 6.55
CA GLU A 975 7.93 24.19 5.67
C GLU A 975 8.01 23.70 4.23
N ALA A 976 6.98 23.99 3.44
CA ALA A 976 6.95 23.65 2.02
C ALA A 976 6.30 24.75 1.21
N ARG A 977 6.77 24.96 -0.02
CA ARG A 977 6.26 25.96 -0.96
C ARG A 977 6.20 25.34 -2.35
N LEU A 978 5.16 25.69 -3.11
CA LEU A 978 5.02 25.29 -4.51
C LEU A 978 4.79 26.52 -5.36
N THR A 979 5.61 26.66 -6.40
CA THR A 979 5.54 27.77 -7.35
C THR A 979 5.49 27.23 -8.78
N GLN A 980 4.39 27.50 -9.48
CA GLN A 980 4.21 27.13 -10.87
C GLN A 980 4.40 28.37 -11.76
N TYR A 981 5.42 28.33 -12.61
CA TYR A 981 5.68 29.29 -13.67
C TYR A 981 5.18 28.75 -15.01
N ALA A 982 5.31 29.54 -16.08
CA ALA A 982 4.89 29.14 -17.42
C ALA A 982 5.67 27.93 -17.97
N ASN A 983 6.94 27.78 -17.59
CA ASN A 983 7.85 26.77 -18.13
C ASN A 983 8.59 25.96 -17.05
N ARG A 984 8.24 26.12 -15.77
CA ARG A 984 8.82 25.35 -14.67
C ARG A 984 7.86 25.21 -13.49
N LEU A 985 7.96 24.10 -12.76
CA LEU A 985 7.32 23.89 -11.48
C LEU A 985 8.39 23.70 -10.41
N ILE A 986 8.37 24.53 -9.36
CA ILE A 986 9.34 24.51 -8.27
C ILE A 986 8.64 24.12 -6.98
N ALA A 987 9.19 23.14 -6.26
CA ALA A 987 8.80 22.78 -4.91
C ALA A 987 10.01 22.94 -3.97
N ASP A 988 9.88 23.85 -3.01
CA ASP A 988 10.88 24.07 -1.97
C ASP A 988 10.36 23.51 -0.65
N ALA A 989 11.18 22.76 0.06
CA ALA A 989 10.85 22.28 1.40
C ALA A 989 12.04 22.43 2.35
N THR A 990 11.76 22.74 3.60
CA THR A 990 12.73 22.75 4.68
C THR A 990 12.23 21.84 5.77
N ILE A 991 13.04 20.86 6.19
CA ILE A 991 12.67 19.89 7.22
C ILE A 991 13.73 19.97 8.32
N GLU A 992 13.28 20.17 9.56
CA GLU A 992 14.15 20.10 10.72
C GLU A 992 14.07 18.72 11.34
N ILE A 993 15.22 18.11 11.56
CA ILE A 993 15.36 16.77 12.11
C ILE A 993 16.27 16.77 13.34
N ALA A 994 15.94 15.91 14.30
CA ALA A 994 16.80 15.53 15.41
C ALA A 994 17.49 14.22 15.05
N ARG A 995 18.80 14.14 15.33
CA ARG A 995 19.61 12.94 15.15
C ARG A 995 19.72 12.17 16.46
N ALA A 996 19.65 10.86 16.40
CA ALA A 996 20.02 9.97 17.49
C ALA A 996 21.51 10.15 17.83
N GLN A 997 21.83 10.03 19.13
CA GLN A 997 23.21 10.17 19.64
C GLN A 997 24.09 8.96 19.33
#